data_AF-A0A962CCQ3-F1
#
_entry.id   AF-A0A962CCQ3-F1
#
_cell.length_a   1.000
_cell.length_b   1.000
_cell.length_c   1.000
_cell.angle_alpha   90.00
_cell.angle_beta   90.00
_cell.angle_gamma   90.00
#
_symmetry.space_group_name_H-M   'P 1'
#
loop_
_entity.id
_entity.type
_entity.pdbx_description
1 polymer ?
#
loop_
_entity_poly.entity_id
_entity_poly.type
_entity_poly.pdbx_seq_one_letter_code
_entity_poly.pdbx_strand_id
1 'polypeptide(L)'
;MKHPSHWMGRVCLLLVGLAPALFAHADVTSGMEWLRGRESPAGVHRIEDLAGAADTNAEAYTTIARLSRSADFPATVGLAREQRDETLLSLARLAHNRIDLGQSAADQFDELLAEQGEDGGFPALPGLQSEPLTTAWVLLALDRAGRGGETEAARALGYLIASQQTDGGWLAAPANTSHVIPTARAAQVLYAFRNRFALTQPIARSLAFLQSERQPDNTFGEAFQTAVVLEALVDLGVDRATLAPIATALSMAQSTDGSFEGDAYVTALALRALWLFEQPVVEPMQAGLTGRVLSADTGLPISGATLALGGTAVATLTSNDSGHLQSASLIAGSYLATLSYPGMHSIEFELSLADGRILDLGDLRMYQGDAGANLAIVRGRITRAADGAPIPGASILIEQPPIQVSSGGDGSYQILQVPAGHVRIIVSAAGYSSRFAEVDIGPSAVIEFSVALQADANATGATVRGTIVDGVTGDALAGVSVAIVAGAPPVATTTDASGSYGLLSEASPLVTLVASLSGYDPVSVSAPLGNNEVLVFSPRMYPEGQTPEGANQARVFGTIVNQANRQPIENALIVASDPGGQHVARTDSAGAFSLSGVSGPVTRLAISADAFDPATLAVPLQPLEVRDLGEIGLKPTALAFYFPDLVLVESTLSETDPDHFDLDRAFTLSIANRGTSSTTQDFDVIAFVDANGNGSFDSGLEPEIGRTRVDQDLPVGGSTEVDIAVAAQLTFRDAPVAFWIDADNEIPEQDEDNNVGTSLLGCRVTPSFVGNDSVEEFWRWDGLSSNPQINSLNATPSVVELTDESGDRVINE
;
A
#
# COMPACT_ATOMS: atom_id res chain seq x y z
N MET A 1 -38.27 8.68 -70.52
CA MET A 1 -37.71 7.55 -71.30
C MET A 1 -36.22 7.77 -71.48
N LYS A 2 -35.41 6.72 -71.28
CA LYS A 2 -33.99 6.54 -71.62
C LYS A 2 -32.92 7.09 -70.65
N HIS A 3 -32.34 6.15 -69.88
CA HIS A 3 -30.90 6.05 -69.56
C HIS A 3 -30.11 5.67 -70.83
N PRO A 4 -28.77 5.89 -70.97
CA PRO A 4 -27.70 5.27 -70.13
C PRO A 4 -26.39 6.09 -69.92
N SER A 5 -25.67 5.88 -68.80
CA SER A 5 -24.32 5.22 -68.63
C SER A 5 -23.11 6.17 -68.84
N HIS A 6 -21.97 6.16 -68.11
CA HIS A 6 -21.14 5.13 -67.47
C HIS A 6 -20.17 5.68 -66.38
N TRP A 7 -19.88 4.88 -65.34
CA TRP A 7 -18.58 4.47 -64.72
C TRP A 7 -17.57 5.57 -64.24
N MET A 8 -16.80 5.48 -63.15
CA MET A 8 -16.36 4.51 -62.12
C MET A 8 -16.20 5.34 -60.81
N GLY A 9 -16.37 4.88 -59.57
CA GLY A 9 -15.99 3.62 -58.94
C GLY A 9 -15.06 3.93 -57.77
N ARG A 10 -15.58 3.93 -56.53
CA ARG A 10 -14.86 3.57 -55.30
C ARG A 10 -15.85 3.41 -54.15
N VAL A 11 -15.84 2.20 -53.59
CA VAL A 11 -16.62 1.74 -52.44
C VAL A 11 -16.07 2.43 -51.19
N CYS A 12 -16.90 3.18 -50.48
CA CYS A 12 -16.67 3.53 -49.07
C CYS A 12 -17.54 2.60 -48.21
N LEU A 13 -16.88 1.76 -47.40
CA LEU A 13 -17.51 1.08 -46.28
C LEU A 13 -18.02 2.13 -45.29
N LEU A 14 -19.31 2.08 -44.98
CA LEU A 14 -19.92 2.77 -43.86
C LEU A 14 -19.51 2.05 -42.56
N LEU A 15 -18.57 2.65 -41.82
CA LEU A 15 -18.39 2.40 -40.40
C LEU A 15 -19.51 3.13 -39.65
N VAL A 16 -20.55 2.39 -39.29
CA VAL A 16 -21.48 2.83 -38.23
C VAL A 16 -20.72 2.66 -36.92
N GLY A 17 -20.08 3.73 -36.47
CA GLY A 17 -19.55 3.81 -35.12
C GLY A 17 -20.71 3.79 -34.13
N LEU A 18 -20.76 2.75 -33.30
CA LEU A 18 -21.43 2.80 -32.01
C LEU A 18 -20.72 3.88 -31.18
N ALA A 19 -21.30 5.08 -31.14
CA ALA A 19 -20.92 6.07 -30.14
C ALA A 19 -21.28 5.47 -28.76
N PRO A 20 -20.33 5.36 -27.81
CA PRO A 20 -20.73 5.16 -26.43
C PRO A 20 -21.60 6.35 -26.03
N ALA A 21 -22.72 6.08 -25.36
CA ALA A 21 -23.53 7.14 -24.78
C ALA A 21 -22.63 7.95 -23.83
N LEU A 22 -22.37 9.21 -24.19
CA LEU A 22 -21.78 10.20 -23.30
C LEU A 22 -22.78 10.45 -22.18
N PHE A 23 -22.64 9.71 -21.08
CA PHE A 23 -23.31 10.04 -19.82
C PHE A 23 -22.76 11.40 -19.38
N ALA A 24 -23.62 12.34 -18.98
CA ALA A 24 -23.17 13.59 -18.37
C ALA A 24 -22.46 13.22 -17.05
N HIS A 25 -21.15 13.41 -17.02
CA HIS A 25 -20.35 13.28 -15.80
C HIS A 25 -20.38 14.64 -15.09
N ALA A 26 -20.31 14.64 -13.77
CA ALA A 26 -20.16 15.88 -13.01
C ALA A 26 -18.85 16.53 -13.42
N ASP A 27 -18.86 17.82 -13.66
CA ASP A 27 -17.63 18.53 -13.97
C ASP A 27 -16.94 18.89 -12.65
N VAL A 28 -16.04 18.00 -12.21
CA VAL A 28 -15.21 18.20 -11.02
C VAL A 28 -14.42 19.52 -11.12
N THR A 29 -14.03 19.93 -12.33
CA THR A 29 -13.35 21.19 -12.58
C THR A 29 -14.26 22.37 -12.24
N SER A 30 -15.49 22.39 -12.76
CA SER A 30 -16.44 23.48 -12.47
C SER A 30 -16.78 23.60 -10.98
N GLY A 31 -16.90 22.48 -10.26
CA GLY A 31 -17.14 22.52 -8.81
C GLY A 31 -15.92 23.01 -8.03
N MET A 32 -14.70 22.67 -8.48
CA MET A 32 -13.47 23.22 -7.89
C MET A 32 -13.33 24.72 -8.17
N GLU A 33 -13.71 25.19 -9.35
CA GLU A 33 -13.75 26.62 -9.68
C GLU A 33 -14.77 27.37 -8.82
N TRP A 34 -15.94 26.76 -8.59
CA TRP A 34 -16.95 27.32 -7.70
C TRP A 34 -16.46 27.43 -6.25
N LEU A 35 -15.83 26.37 -5.72
CA LEU A 35 -15.21 26.41 -4.38
C LEU A 35 -14.11 27.48 -4.32
N ARG A 36 -13.27 27.59 -5.36
CA ARG A 36 -12.22 28.61 -5.43
C ARG A 36 -12.82 30.02 -5.41
N GLY A 37 -13.95 30.23 -6.09
CA GLY A 37 -14.70 31.49 -6.03
C GLY A 37 -15.22 31.84 -4.64
N ARG A 38 -15.26 30.88 -3.71
CA ARG A 38 -15.60 31.08 -2.30
C ARG A 38 -14.39 31.24 -1.38
N GLU A 39 -13.17 31.01 -1.84
CA GLU A 39 -11.98 31.18 -0.99
C GLU A 39 -11.90 32.62 -0.45
N SER A 40 -11.69 32.73 0.86
CA SER A 40 -11.65 33.99 1.60
C SER A 40 -10.79 33.82 2.87
N PRO A 41 -10.53 34.87 3.66
CA PRO A 41 -9.87 34.71 4.96
C PRO A 41 -10.60 33.75 5.93
N ALA A 42 -11.89 33.50 5.73
CA ALA A 42 -12.67 32.51 6.48
C ALA A 42 -12.68 31.10 5.82
N GLY A 43 -11.82 30.88 4.82
CA GLY A 43 -11.84 29.71 3.95
C GLY A 43 -12.99 29.76 2.96
N VAL A 44 -13.46 28.58 2.54
CA VAL A 44 -14.59 28.44 1.60
C VAL A 44 -15.96 28.53 2.27
N HIS A 45 -16.02 28.44 3.61
CA HIS A 45 -17.28 28.44 4.36
C HIS A 45 -18.07 29.75 4.24
N ARG A 46 -19.41 29.63 4.24
CA ARG A 46 -20.39 30.72 4.38
C ARG A 46 -21.43 30.36 5.44
N ILE A 47 -22.07 31.37 6.03
CA ILE A 47 -23.02 31.17 7.14
C ILE A 47 -24.28 30.38 6.74
N GLU A 48 -24.60 30.39 5.45
CA GLU A 48 -25.67 29.61 4.84
C GLU A 48 -25.31 28.13 4.59
N ASP A 49 -24.04 27.73 4.76
CA ASP A 49 -23.64 26.34 4.60
C ASP A 49 -24.22 25.47 5.72
N LEU A 50 -24.52 24.22 5.38
CA LEU A 50 -25.13 23.20 6.21
C LEU A 50 -24.27 22.88 7.44
N ALA A 51 -22.95 22.84 7.25
CA ALA A 51 -21.99 22.56 8.31
C ALA A 51 -21.27 23.85 8.74
N GLY A 52 -20.94 23.94 10.03
CA GLY A 52 -20.19 25.06 10.58
C GLY A 52 -18.78 25.19 9.98
N ALA A 53 -18.14 26.33 10.19
CA ALA A 53 -16.88 26.68 9.54
C ALA A 53 -15.76 25.64 9.72
N ALA A 54 -15.62 25.06 10.93
CA ALA A 54 -14.61 24.05 11.21
C ALA A 54 -14.79 22.80 10.32
N ASP A 55 -16.00 22.25 10.26
CA ASP A 55 -16.31 21.06 9.46
C ASP A 55 -16.23 21.34 7.96
N THR A 56 -16.78 22.47 7.52
CA THR A 56 -16.77 22.87 6.12
C THR A 56 -15.35 23.05 5.59
N ASN A 57 -14.50 23.80 6.31
CA ASN A 57 -13.12 24.01 5.89
C ASN A 57 -12.25 22.74 6.02
N ALA A 58 -12.51 21.88 7.02
CA ALA A 58 -11.79 20.61 7.17
C ALA A 58 -12.11 19.60 6.06
N GLU A 59 -13.39 19.47 5.69
CA GLU A 59 -13.80 18.58 4.58
C GLU A 59 -13.38 19.17 3.22
N ALA A 60 -13.47 20.49 3.06
CA ALA A 60 -12.93 21.19 1.89
C ALA A 60 -11.43 20.95 1.75
N TYR A 61 -10.65 21.10 2.83
CA TYR A 61 -9.23 20.78 2.86
C TYR A 61 -8.95 19.33 2.41
N THR A 62 -9.68 18.36 2.98
CA THR A 62 -9.53 16.94 2.62
C THR A 62 -9.78 16.71 1.13
N THR A 63 -10.76 17.42 0.56
CA THR A 63 -11.08 17.35 -0.88
C THR A 63 -9.98 18.00 -1.73
N ILE A 64 -9.60 19.25 -1.47
CA ILE A 64 -8.60 19.96 -2.27
C ILE A 64 -7.22 19.28 -2.19
N ALA A 65 -6.86 18.70 -1.04
CA ALA A 65 -5.61 17.95 -0.89
C ALA A 65 -5.61 16.70 -1.77
N ARG A 66 -6.70 15.92 -1.75
CA ARG A 66 -6.85 14.73 -2.61
C ARG A 66 -6.84 15.06 -4.09
N LEU A 67 -7.42 16.19 -4.48
CA LEU A 67 -7.43 16.64 -5.87
C LEU A 67 -6.13 17.37 -6.26
N SER A 68 -5.13 17.45 -5.38
CA SER A 68 -3.86 18.17 -5.60
C SER A 68 -4.03 19.65 -5.94
N ARG A 69 -4.96 20.31 -5.25
CA ARG A 69 -5.33 21.73 -5.44
C ARG A 69 -5.05 22.59 -4.22
N SER A 70 -4.30 22.12 -3.23
CA SER A 70 -4.05 22.86 -1.98
C SER A 70 -3.45 24.26 -2.18
N ALA A 71 -2.62 24.45 -3.22
CA ALA A 71 -2.04 25.76 -3.55
C ALA A 71 -3.10 26.82 -3.90
N ASP A 72 -4.27 26.41 -4.38
CA ASP A 72 -5.35 27.31 -4.76
C ASP A 72 -6.15 27.86 -3.56
N PHE A 73 -5.99 27.27 -2.38
CA PHE A 73 -6.81 27.56 -1.19
C PHE A 73 -5.94 27.77 0.06
N PRO A 74 -5.04 28.77 0.07
CA PRO A 74 -4.09 28.97 1.15
C PRO A 74 -4.79 29.25 2.50
N ALA A 75 -5.93 29.95 2.51
CA ALA A 75 -6.65 30.24 3.76
C ALA A 75 -7.37 29.00 4.28
N THR A 76 -8.01 28.22 3.42
CA THR A 76 -8.63 26.94 3.82
C THR A 76 -7.59 25.94 4.33
N VAL A 77 -6.39 25.86 3.72
CA VAL A 77 -5.27 25.03 4.23
C VAL A 77 -4.79 25.54 5.59
N GLY A 78 -4.68 26.85 5.79
CA GLY A 78 -4.33 27.44 7.09
C GLY A 78 -5.36 27.09 8.17
N LEU A 79 -6.65 27.27 7.87
CA LEU A 79 -7.74 26.97 8.79
C LEU A 79 -7.82 25.48 9.12
N ALA A 80 -7.57 24.57 8.17
CA ALA A 80 -7.55 23.14 8.43
C ALA A 80 -6.48 22.67 9.44
N ARG A 81 -5.49 23.53 9.75
CA ARG A 81 -4.43 23.28 10.76
C ARG A 81 -4.78 23.78 12.15
N GLU A 82 -5.76 24.67 12.28
CA GLU A 82 -5.99 25.46 13.50
C GLU A 82 -7.46 25.53 13.91
N GLN A 83 -8.39 25.59 12.96
CA GLN A 83 -9.81 25.79 13.20
C GLN A 83 -10.48 24.50 13.70
N ARG A 84 -11.18 24.62 14.83
CA ARG A 84 -12.08 23.60 15.39
C ARG A 84 -13.25 24.27 16.09
N ASP A 85 -14.27 23.48 16.43
CA ASP A 85 -15.33 23.86 17.37
C ASP A 85 -15.19 23.07 18.69
N GLU A 86 -16.18 23.19 19.57
CA GLU A 86 -16.17 22.54 20.89
C GLU A 86 -16.31 21.00 20.83
N THR A 87 -16.65 20.44 19.66
CA THR A 87 -16.86 19.00 19.50
C THR A 87 -15.54 18.23 19.46
N LEU A 88 -15.57 16.98 19.93
CA LEU A 88 -14.43 16.06 19.77
C LEU A 88 -14.31 15.54 18.34
N LEU A 89 -15.39 15.58 17.55
CA LEU A 89 -15.38 15.26 16.12
C LEU A 89 -14.50 16.24 15.34
N SER A 90 -14.68 17.55 15.52
CA SER A 90 -13.87 18.56 14.84
C SER A 90 -12.41 18.51 15.31
N LEU A 91 -12.18 18.20 16.60
CA LEU A 91 -10.84 17.98 17.15
C LEU A 91 -10.14 16.75 16.53
N ALA A 92 -10.86 15.65 16.31
CA ALA A 92 -10.33 14.46 15.65
C ALA A 92 -9.99 14.72 14.18
N ARG A 93 -10.85 15.46 13.46
CA ARG A 93 -10.58 15.92 12.08
C ARG A 93 -9.36 16.85 12.02
N LEU A 94 -9.26 17.79 12.96
CA LEU A 94 -8.10 18.67 13.09
C LEU A 94 -6.80 17.87 13.30
N ALA A 95 -6.81 16.88 14.21
CA ALA A 95 -5.66 16.00 14.43
C ALA A 95 -5.25 15.27 13.13
N HIS A 96 -6.23 14.72 12.41
CA HIS A 96 -6.01 14.03 11.13
C HIS A 96 -5.38 14.96 10.08
N ASN A 97 -5.96 16.14 9.86
CA ASN A 97 -5.48 17.11 8.88
C ASN A 97 -4.09 17.65 9.21
N ARG A 98 -3.78 17.88 10.49
CA ARG A 98 -2.45 18.31 10.92
C ARG A 98 -1.38 17.27 10.56
N ILE A 99 -1.67 15.98 10.75
CA ILE A 99 -0.75 14.90 10.37
C ILE A 99 -0.55 14.87 8.85
N ASP A 100 -1.62 15.03 8.06
CA ASP A 100 -1.52 15.11 6.60
C ASP A 100 -0.66 16.29 6.12
N LEU A 101 -0.64 17.38 6.89
CA LEU A 101 0.17 18.57 6.61
C LEU A 101 1.58 18.51 7.22
N GLY A 102 2.01 17.33 7.69
CA GLY A 102 3.34 17.13 8.27
C GLY A 102 3.54 17.79 9.64
N GLN A 103 2.46 18.14 10.34
CA GLN A 103 2.50 18.76 11.66
C GLN A 103 2.24 17.74 12.79
N SER A 104 2.71 18.07 13.99
CA SER A 104 2.37 17.31 15.20
C SER A 104 0.91 17.52 15.59
N ALA A 105 0.24 16.43 15.97
CA ALA A 105 -1.10 16.40 16.55
C ALA A 105 -1.11 15.97 18.03
N ALA A 106 0.04 16.07 18.72
CA ALA A 106 0.19 15.59 20.10
C ALA A 106 -0.83 16.22 21.07
N ASP A 107 -1.00 17.55 21.05
CA ASP A 107 -1.93 18.26 21.93
C ASP A 107 -3.38 17.82 21.69
N GLN A 108 -3.76 17.61 20.42
CA GLN A 108 -5.10 17.13 20.07
C GLN A 108 -5.33 15.70 20.59
N PHE A 109 -4.33 14.82 20.51
CA PHE A 109 -4.46 13.48 21.07
C PHE A 109 -4.50 13.47 22.60
N ASP A 110 -3.76 14.36 23.28
CA ASP A 110 -3.82 14.47 24.73
C ASP A 110 -5.24 14.85 25.19
N GLU A 111 -5.89 15.79 24.49
CA GLU A 111 -7.28 16.19 24.77
C GLU A 111 -8.28 15.07 24.39
N LEU A 112 -8.16 14.46 23.21
CA LEU A 112 -9.06 13.38 22.78
C LEU A 112 -9.01 12.19 23.73
N LEU A 113 -7.81 11.71 24.08
CA LEU A 113 -7.62 10.51 24.89
C LEU A 113 -8.03 10.71 26.35
N ALA A 114 -8.03 11.95 26.85
CA ALA A 114 -8.57 12.28 28.16
C ALA A 114 -10.09 12.05 28.26
N GLU A 115 -10.81 12.10 27.14
CA GLU A 115 -12.25 11.93 27.06
C GLU A 115 -12.69 10.50 26.68
N GLN A 116 -11.77 9.53 26.61
CA GLN A 116 -12.13 8.14 26.33
C GLN A 116 -12.94 7.53 27.50
N GLY A 117 -14.17 7.10 27.21
CA GLY A 117 -15.07 6.50 28.19
C GLY A 117 -14.58 5.13 28.70
N GLU A 118 -15.19 4.64 29.78
CA GLU A 118 -14.95 3.27 30.27
C GLU A 118 -15.33 2.21 29.23
N ASP A 119 -16.37 2.49 28.44
CA ASP A 119 -16.83 1.67 27.31
C ASP A 119 -15.86 1.67 26.11
N GLY A 120 -14.84 2.53 26.14
CA GLY A 120 -13.81 2.67 25.12
C GLY A 120 -14.14 3.66 24.01
N GLY A 121 -15.38 4.15 23.93
CA GLY A 121 -15.80 5.11 22.92
C GLY A 121 -15.47 6.57 23.29
N PHE A 122 -15.79 7.47 22.38
CA PHE A 122 -15.62 8.91 22.54
C PHE A 122 -16.95 9.65 22.36
N PRO A 123 -17.26 10.63 23.23
CA PRO A 123 -18.51 11.38 23.16
C PRO A 123 -18.44 12.53 22.15
N ALA A 124 -19.59 13.07 21.69
CA ALA A 124 -19.61 14.24 20.82
C ALA A 124 -19.02 15.50 21.47
N LEU A 125 -19.27 15.66 22.78
CA LEU A 125 -18.79 16.74 23.62
C LEU A 125 -18.24 16.15 24.93
N PRO A 126 -17.24 16.81 25.57
CA PRO A 126 -16.69 16.37 26.84
C PRO A 126 -17.76 16.06 27.90
N GLY A 127 -17.60 14.93 28.58
CA GLY A 127 -18.50 14.47 29.65
C GLY A 127 -19.88 13.92 29.22
N LEU A 128 -20.17 13.80 27.92
CA LEU A 128 -21.37 13.09 27.43
C LEU A 128 -21.12 11.58 27.25
N GLN A 129 -22.15 10.85 26.79
CA GLN A 129 -22.01 9.44 26.43
C GLN A 129 -21.27 9.28 25.09
N SER A 130 -20.50 8.21 24.97
CA SER A 130 -19.81 7.82 23.75
C SER A 130 -20.76 7.65 22.57
N GLU A 131 -20.33 8.07 21.38
CA GLU A 131 -21.09 7.92 20.13
C GLU A 131 -20.25 7.37 18.95
N PRO A 132 -20.89 6.74 17.95
CA PRO A 132 -20.16 6.07 16.87
C PRO A 132 -19.39 6.99 15.93
N LEU A 133 -19.97 8.14 15.53
CA LEU A 133 -19.34 9.00 14.51
C LEU A 133 -18.04 9.63 15.03
N THR A 134 -18.07 10.23 16.22
CA THR A 134 -16.86 10.77 16.86
C THR A 134 -15.83 9.66 17.09
N THR A 135 -16.25 8.49 17.61
CA THR A 135 -15.33 7.37 17.83
C THR A 135 -14.65 6.91 16.53
N ALA A 136 -15.37 6.86 15.42
CA ALA A 136 -14.81 6.50 14.12
C ALA A 136 -13.73 7.50 13.66
N TRP A 137 -13.96 8.81 13.79
CA TRP A 137 -12.97 9.82 13.41
C TRP A 137 -11.73 9.82 14.31
N VAL A 138 -11.88 9.57 15.61
CA VAL A 138 -10.73 9.39 16.51
C VAL A 138 -9.88 8.19 16.08
N LEU A 139 -10.52 7.08 15.69
CA LEU A 139 -9.81 5.90 15.16
C LEU A 139 -9.06 6.21 13.85
N LEU A 140 -9.66 6.97 12.93
CA LEU A 140 -8.98 7.41 11.70
C LEU A 140 -7.77 8.29 12.01
N ALA A 141 -7.89 9.21 12.97
CA ALA A 141 -6.76 10.06 13.39
C ALA A 141 -5.63 9.23 14.05
N LEU A 142 -5.98 8.31 14.95
CA LEU A 142 -5.01 7.41 15.60
C LEU A 142 -4.30 6.51 14.58
N ASP A 143 -5.02 5.91 13.64
CA ASP A 143 -4.41 5.09 12.59
C ASP A 143 -3.47 5.91 11.70
N ARG A 144 -3.90 7.12 11.31
CA ARG A 144 -3.10 8.04 10.49
C ARG A 144 -1.79 8.47 11.18
N ALA A 145 -1.80 8.54 12.51
CA ALA A 145 -0.63 8.80 13.35
C ALA A 145 0.27 7.55 13.58
N GLY A 146 -0.08 6.39 13.02
CA GLY A 146 0.63 5.13 13.28
C GLY A 146 0.31 4.48 14.63
N ARG A 147 -0.72 4.98 15.34
CA ARG A 147 -1.14 4.56 16.69
C ARG A 147 -2.31 3.57 16.68
N GLY A 148 -2.71 3.07 15.52
CA GLY A 148 -3.85 2.14 15.36
C GLY A 148 -3.66 0.76 16.01
N GLY A 149 -2.45 0.42 16.48
CA GLY A 149 -2.18 -0.80 17.25
C GLY A 149 -2.16 -0.61 18.77
N GLU A 150 -2.38 0.61 19.26
CA GLU A 150 -2.32 0.93 20.69
C GLU A 150 -3.59 0.49 21.44
N THR A 151 -3.50 0.48 22.77
CA THR A 151 -4.59 -0.01 23.65
C THR A 151 -5.84 0.84 23.50
N GLU A 152 -5.66 2.15 23.37
CA GLU A 152 -6.70 3.16 23.22
C GLU A 152 -7.47 2.95 21.91
N ALA A 153 -6.77 2.68 20.82
CA ALA A 153 -7.38 2.33 19.53
C ALA A 153 -8.14 0.99 19.61
N ALA A 154 -7.58 -0.02 20.26
CA ALA A 154 -8.27 -1.31 20.45
C ALA A 154 -9.56 -1.17 21.28
N ARG A 155 -9.57 -0.30 22.32
CA ARG A 155 -10.77 -0.01 23.12
C ARG A 155 -11.86 0.70 22.32
N ALA A 156 -11.47 1.71 21.52
CA ALA A 156 -12.40 2.43 20.65
C ALA A 156 -13.00 1.53 19.55
N LEU A 157 -12.19 0.65 18.97
CA LEU A 157 -12.66 -0.36 18.02
C LEU A 157 -13.64 -1.33 18.70
N GLY A 158 -13.34 -1.76 19.94
CA GLY A 158 -14.24 -2.58 20.75
C GLY A 158 -15.61 -1.93 20.97
N TYR A 159 -15.64 -0.63 21.28
CA TYR A 159 -16.87 0.15 21.38
C TYR A 159 -17.66 0.15 20.06
N LEU A 160 -17.02 0.41 18.91
CA LEU A 160 -17.71 0.42 17.63
C LEU A 160 -18.36 -0.93 17.30
N ILE A 161 -17.65 -2.03 17.55
CA ILE A 161 -18.19 -3.38 17.33
C ILE A 161 -19.38 -3.64 18.26
N ALA A 162 -19.27 -3.28 19.54
CA ALA A 162 -20.31 -3.50 20.53
C ALA A 162 -21.56 -2.63 20.31
N SER A 163 -21.41 -1.46 19.68
CA SER A 163 -22.50 -0.51 19.39
C SER A 163 -23.19 -0.73 18.04
N GLN A 164 -22.73 -1.69 17.22
CA GLN A 164 -23.39 -2.03 15.95
C GLN A 164 -24.78 -2.62 16.22
N GLN A 165 -25.80 -2.02 15.61
CA GLN A 165 -27.20 -2.44 15.79
C GLN A 165 -27.49 -3.77 15.07
N THR A 166 -28.64 -4.38 15.34
CA THR A 166 -29.03 -5.67 14.73
C THR A 166 -29.22 -5.59 13.22
N ASP A 167 -29.59 -4.42 12.70
CA ASP A 167 -29.72 -4.14 11.27
C ASP A 167 -28.37 -3.95 10.55
N GLY A 168 -27.27 -3.87 11.30
CA GLY A 168 -25.91 -3.71 10.78
C GLY A 168 -25.42 -2.26 10.73
N GLY A 169 -26.27 -1.29 11.04
CA GLY A 169 -25.90 0.13 11.10
C GLY A 169 -25.54 0.63 12.49
N TRP A 170 -25.21 1.92 12.57
CA TRP A 170 -24.97 2.66 13.81
C TRP A 170 -25.92 3.83 13.95
N LEU A 171 -26.26 4.14 15.20
CA LEU A 171 -27.13 5.26 15.54
C LEU A 171 -26.39 6.59 15.35
N ALA A 172 -27.09 7.61 14.86
CA ALA A 172 -26.57 8.98 14.82
C ALA A 172 -26.65 9.68 16.19
N ALA A 173 -27.55 9.25 17.07
CA ALA A 173 -27.67 9.72 18.45
C ALA A 173 -28.42 8.67 19.30
N PRO A 174 -28.32 8.73 20.65
CA PRO A 174 -29.08 7.83 21.52
C PRO A 174 -30.60 7.93 21.25
N ALA A 175 -31.27 6.77 21.15
CA ALA A 175 -32.71 6.61 20.84
C ALA A 175 -33.16 6.85 19.38
N ASN A 176 -32.23 7.02 18.43
CA ASN A 176 -32.54 7.06 16.99
C ASN A 176 -32.55 5.66 16.36
N THR A 177 -32.94 5.59 15.07
CA THR A 177 -32.66 4.46 14.18
C THR A 177 -31.22 4.54 13.64
N SER A 178 -30.72 3.43 13.09
CA SER A 178 -29.45 3.43 12.38
C SER A 178 -29.45 4.45 11.23
N HIS A 179 -28.30 5.11 11.00
CA HIS A 179 -28.17 6.19 10.02
C HIS A 179 -26.97 5.94 9.10
N VAL A 180 -27.08 6.38 7.84
CA VAL A 180 -26.09 6.10 6.80
C VAL A 180 -24.72 6.72 7.06
N ILE A 181 -24.65 7.93 7.62
CA ILE A 181 -23.37 8.63 7.89
C ILE A 181 -22.47 7.92 8.92
N PRO A 182 -22.90 7.71 10.18
CA PRO A 182 -22.07 7.00 11.16
C PRO A 182 -21.77 5.57 10.70
N THR A 183 -22.69 4.93 9.97
CA THR A 183 -22.45 3.58 9.41
C THR A 183 -21.38 3.57 8.33
N ALA A 184 -21.42 4.51 7.38
CA ALA A 184 -20.41 4.64 6.32
C ALA A 184 -19.01 4.91 6.90
N ARG A 185 -18.90 5.84 7.86
CA ARG A 185 -17.63 6.14 8.53
C ARG A 185 -17.12 4.98 9.39
N ALA A 186 -18.00 4.33 10.15
CA ALA A 186 -17.63 3.12 10.89
C ALA A 186 -17.17 2.00 9.95
N ALA A 187 -17.82 1.81 8.81
CA ALA A 187 -17.43 0.82 7.81
C ALA A 187 -16.03 1.10 7.24
N GLN A 188 -15.70 2.36 6.92
CA GLN A 188 -14.36 2.76 6.47
C GLN A 188 -13.29 2.45 7.53
N VAL A 189 -13.56 2.75 8.80
CA VAL A 189 -12.65 2.43 9.91
C VAL A 189 -12.47 0.93 10.07
N LEU A 190 -13.57 0.17 10.11
CA LEU A 190 -13.51 -1.29 10.22
C LEU A 190 -12.71 -1.89 9.06
N TYR A 191 -12.88 -1.35 7.85
CA TYR A 191 -12.11 -1.74 6.69
C TYR A 191 -10.62 -1.41 6.88
N ALA A 192 -10.24 -0.19 7.28
CA ALA A 192 -8.84 0.18 7.51
C ALA A 192 -8.14 -0.73 8.54
N PHE A 193 -8.86 -1.20 9.55
CA PHE A 193 -8.34 -2.05 10.63
C PHE A 193 -8.40 -3.57 10.32
N ARG A 194 -8.96 -3.99 9.18
CA ARG A 194 -9.21 -5.40 8.83
C ARG A 194 -7.98 -6.29 8.77
N ASN A 195 -6.81 -5.72 8.47
CA ASN A 195 -5.54 -6.46 8.41
C ASN A 195 -4.95 -6.72 9.81
N ARG A 196 -5.45 -6.03 10.84
CA ARG A 196 -4.99 -6.15 12.23
C ARG A 196 -5.98 -6.91 13.11
N PHE A 197 -7.28 -6.84 12.79
CA PHE A 197 -8.36 -7.40 13.60
C PHE A 197 -9.35 -8.18 12.74
N ALA A 198 -9.98 -9.20 13.32
CA ALA A 198 -11.01 -10.00 12.65
C ALA A 198 -12.34 -9.22 12.56
N LEU A 199 -12.51 -8.44 11.48
CA LEU A 199 -13.63 -7.50 11.30
C LEU A 199 -14.57 -7.86 10.13
N THR A 200 -14.41 -9.04 9.52
CA THR A 200 -15.18 -9.48 8.34
C THR A 200 -16.70 -9.36 8.56
N GLN A 201 -17.21 -9.81 9.70
CA GLN A 201 -18.65 -9.83 9.95
C GLN A 201 -19.25 -8.44 10.24
N PRO A 202 -18.65 -7.59 11.09
CA PRO A 202 -19.06 -6.19 11.23
C PRO A 202 -19.08 -5.42 9.90
N ILE A 203 -18.06 -5.61 9.05
CA ILE A 203 -17.99 -4.96 7.72
C ILE A 203 -19.14 -5.45 6.81
N ALA A 204 -19.34 -6.76 6.71
CA ALA A 204 -20.39 -7.34 5.88
C ALA A 204 -21.80 -6.86 6.28
N ARG A 205 -22.05 -6.72 7.59
CA ARG A 205 -23.31 -6.18 8.11
C ARG A 205 -23.49 -4.70 7.79
N SER A 206 -22.41 -3.92 7.83
CA SER A 206 -22.42 -2.50 7.45
C SER A 206 -22.76 -2.33 5.96
N LEU A 207 -22.14 -3.16 5.09
CA LEU A 207 -22.44 -3.19 3.66
C LEU A 207 -23.90 -3.55 3.40
N ALA A 208 -24.43 -4.57 4.08
CA ALA A 208 -25.83 -4.96 3.94
C ALA A 208 -26.80 -3.85 4.35
N PHE A 209 -26.52 -3.15 5.45
CA PHE A 209 -27.30 -1.99 5.88
C PHE A 209 -27.26 -0.86 4.85
N LEU A 210 -26.06 -0.46 4.40
CA LEU A 210 -25.92 0.59 3.40
C LEU A 210 -26.66 0.21 2.11
N GLN A 211 -26.58 -1.04 1.67
CA GLN A 211 -27.34 -1.51 0.51
C GLN A 211 -28.86 -1.43 0.70
N SER A 212 -29.38 -1.70 1.90
CA SER A 212 -30.82 -1.60 2.17
C SER A 212 -31.35 -0.17 2.24
N GLU A 213 -30.49 0.79 2.55
CA GLU A 213 -30.86 2.22 2.63
C GLU A 213 -30.88 2.92 1.25
N ARG A 214 -30.49 2.23 0.17
CA ARG A 214 -30.50 2.78 -1.19
C ARG A 214 -31.93 3.06 -1.64
N GLN A 215 -32.23 4.32 -1.90
CA GLN A 215 -33.54 4.76 -2.38
C GLN A 215 -33.77 4.38 -3.86
N PRO A 216 -35.03 4.36 -4.35
CA PRO A 216 -35.34 4.00 -5.74
C PRO A 216 -34.67 4.85 -6.81
N ASP A 217 -34.25 6.07 -6.47
CA ASP A 217 -33.51 6.99 -7.32
C ASP A 217 -31.98 6.80 -7.27
N ASN A 218 -31.51 5.78 -6.53
CA ASN A 218 -30.10 5.46 -6.28
C ASN A 218 -29.35 6.43 -5.34
N THR A 219 -30.08 7.25 -4.57
CA THR A 219 -29.52 8.11 -3.53
C THR A 219 -29.60 7.46 -2.15
N PHE A 220 -28.98 8.10 -1.16
CA PHE A 220 -29.05 7.75 0.27
C PHE A 220 -29.64 8.88 1.12
N GLY A 221 -30.51 9.70 0.51
CA GLY A 221 -31.02 10.95 1.07
C GLY A 221 -30.44 12.16 0.35
N GLU A 222 -29.98 13.16 1.10
CA GLU A 222 -29.41 14.40 0.56
C GLU A 222 -28.05 14.16 -0.13
N ALA A 223 -27.57 15.13 -0.92
CA ALA A 223 -26.36 14.95 -1.74
C ALA A 223 -25.13 14.62 -0.89
N PHE A 224 -24.98 15.22 0.30
CA PHE A 224 -23.86 14.93 1.19
C PHE A 224 -23.93 13.51 1.78
N GLN A 225 -25.13 12.98 2.07
CA GLN A 225 -25.31 11.61 2.54
C GLN A 225 -24.93 10.63 1.42
N THR A 226 -25.40 10.90 0.22
CA THR A 226 -25.06 10.11 -0.97
C THR A 226 -23.55 10.14 -1.25
N ALA A 227 -22.91 11.30 -1.11
CA ALA A 227 -21.47 11.45 -1.28
C ALA A 227 -20.66 10.65 -0.25
N VAL A 228 -20.99 10.76 1.04
CA VAL A 228 -20.28 10.01 2.11
C VAL A 228 -20.47 8.50 1.96
N VAL A 229 -21.68 8.04 1.58
CA VAL A 229 -21.92 6.62 1.33
C VAL A 229 -21.16 6.14 0.10
N LEU A 230 -21.15 6.91 -0.99
CA LEU A 230 -20.38 6.58 -2.18
C LEU A 230 -18.88 6.47 -1.86
N GLU A 231 -18.31 7.46 -1.16
CA GLU A 231 -16.92 7.45 -0.69
C GLU A 231 -16.60 6.17 0.10
N ALA A 232 -17.45 5.82 1.08
CA ALA A 232 -17.25 4.60 1.86
C ALA A 232 -17.33 3.34 1.00
N LEU A 233 -18.32 3.20 0.12
CA LEU A 233 -18.45 2.00 -0.72
C LEU A 233 -17.28 1.85 -1.71
N VAL A 234 -16.73 2.96 -2.17
CA VAL A 234 -15.48 2.97 -2.96
C VAL A 234 -14.33 2.43 -2.12
N ASP A 235 -14.12 2.94 -0.91
CA ASP A 235 -13.03 2.51 -0.03
C ASP A 235 -13.15 1.04 0.39
N LEU A 236 -14.37 0.54 0.54
CA LEU A 236 -14.66 -0.86 0.85
C LEU A 236 -14.44 -1.81 -0.33
N GLY A 237 -14.11 -1.30 -1.53
CA GLY A 237 -13.84 -2.09 -2.72
C GLY A 237 -15.10 -2.67 -3.38
N VAL A 238 -16.25 -1.99 -3.24
CA VAL A 238 -17.46 -2.39 -3.98
C VAL A 238 -17.26 -2.13 -5.47
N ASP A 239 -17.62 -3.12 -6.29
CA ASP A 239 -17.47 -3.06 -7.75
C ASP A 239 -18.02 -1.76 -8.35
N ARG A 240 -17.20 -1.08 -9.15
CA ARG A 240 -17.53 0.20 -9.79
C ARG A 240 -18.79 0.13 -10.63
N ALA A 241 -19.07 -1.00 -11.28
CA ALA A 241 -20.30 -1.16 -12.06
C ALA A 241 -21.56 -1.13 -11.16
N THR A 242 -21.45 -1.63 -9.93
CA THR A 242 -22.53 -1.58 -8.93
C THR A 242 -22.73 -0.16 -8.38
N LEU A 243 -21.65 0.62 -8.28
CA LEU A 243 -21.65 2.00 -7.78
C LEU A 243 -22.02 3.04 -8.84
N ALA A 244 -21.86 2.72 -10.13
CA ALA A 244 -22.09 3.66 -11.23
C ALA A 244 -23.45 4.38 -11.18
N PRO A 245 -24.60 3.73 -10.85
CA PRO A 245 -25.86 4.45 -10.78
C PRO A 245 -25.95 5.42 -9.60
N ILE A 246 -25.24 5.16 -8.50
CA ILE A 246 -25.15 6.07 -7.34
C ILE A 246 -24.32 7.30 -7.74
N ALA A 247 -23.15 7.09 -8.36
CA ALA A 247 -22.30 8.16 -8.87
C ALA A 247 -23.03 9.01 -9.92
N THR A 248 -23.86 8.39 -10.76
CA THR A 248 -24.70 9.09 -11.74
C THR A 248 -25.78 9.93 -11.07
N ALA A 249 -26.48 9.38 -10.08
CA ALA A 249 -27.49 10.13 -9.32
C ALA A 249 -26.88 11.34 -8.60
N LEU A 250 -25.72 11.16 -7.96
CA LEU A 250 -24.96 12.25 -7.35
C LEU A 250 -24.54 13.28 -8.40
N SER A 251 -23.95 12.85 -9.52
CA SER A 251 -23.53 13.75 -10.60
C SER A 251 -24.68 14.62 -11.16
N MET A 252 -25.89 14.07 -11.26
CA MET A 252 -27.07 14.83 -11.71
C MET A 252 -27.56 15.88 -10.70
N ALA A 253 -27.08 15.84 -9.44
CA ALA A 253 -27.39 16.85 -8.43
C ALA A 253 -26.50 18.11 -8.55
N GLN A 254 -25.46 18.09 -9.40
CA GLN A 254 -24.62 19.27 -9.61
C GLN A 254 -25.39 20.37 -10.34
N SER A 255 -25.37 21.57 -9.77
CA SER A 255 -25.98 22.77 -10.35
C SER A 255 -25.15 23.32 -11.52
N THR A 256 -25.74 24.19 -12.33
CA THR A 256 -25.07 24.77 -13.51
C THR A 256 -23.89 25.67 -13.16
N ASP A 257 -23.81 26.15 -11.91
CA ASP A 257 -22.68 26.92 -11.41
C ASP A 257 -21.53 26.04 -10.88
N GLY A 258 -21.64 24.71 -10.99
CA GLY A 258 -20.67 23.73 -10.51
C GLY A 258 -20.87 23.29 -9.07
N SER A 259 -21.73 23.97 -8.31
CA SER A 259 -21.98 23.66 -6.90
C SER A 259 -22.92 22.48 -6.70
N PHE A 260 -22.88 21.91 -5.50
CA PHE A 260 -23.95 21.07 -4.98
C PHE A 260 -24.70 21.88 -3.94
N GLU A 261 -25.99 22.13 -4.20
CA GLU A 261 -26.91 22.85 -3.31
C GLU A 261 -26.47 24.29 -2.95
N GLY A 262 -25.49 24.87 -3.67
CA GLY A 262 -24.91 26.18 -3.32
C GLY A 262 -24.11 26.17 -2.01
N ASP A 263 -23.66 24.98 -1.57
CA ASP A 263 -23.10 24.73 -0.24
C ASP A 263 -21.66 24.21 -0.34
N ALA A 264 -20.71 24.82 0.39
CA ALA A 264 -19.29 24.44 0.30
C ALA A 264 -18.99 23.06 0.91
N TYR A 265 -19.67 22.68 2.00
CA TYR A 265 -19.51 21.37 2.63
C TYR A 265 -20.03 20.26 1.73
N VAL A 266 -21.25 20.42 1.21
CA VAL A 266 -21.87 19.45 0.29
C VAL A 266 -21.06 19.35 -1.00
N THR A 267 -20.64 20.48 -1.56
CA THR A 267 -19.82 20.52 -2.78
C THR A 267 -18.49 19.79 -2.58
N ALA A 268 -17.76 20.06 -1.49
CA ALA A 268 -16.50 19.39 -1.19
C ALA A 268 -16.65 17.87 -1.08
N LEU A 269 -17.68 17.38 -0.37
CA LEU A 269 -17.94 15.94 -0.23
C LEU A 269 -18.30 15.29 -1.56
N ALA A 270 -19.20 15.91 -2.33
CA ALA A 270 -19.65 15.38 -3.61
C ALA A 270 -18.51 15.30 -4.62
N LEU A 271 -17.70 16.35 -4.74
CA LEU A 271 -16.52 16.38 -5.61
C LEU A 271 -15.52 15.29 -5.24
N ARG A 272 -15.23 15.11 -3.95
CA ARG A 272 -14.33 14.06 -3.49
C ARG A 272 -14.85 12.66 -3.80
N ALA A 273 -16.12 12.40 -3.54
CA ALA A 273 -16.72 11.09 -3.79
C ALA A 273 -16.75 10.74 -5.30
N LEU A 274 -17.07 11.72 -6.15
CA LEU A 274 -17.08 11.54 -7.60
C LEU A 274 -15.67 11.38 -8.16
N TRP A 275 -14.72 12.19 -7.72
CA TRP A 275 -13.31 12.03 -8.10
C TRP A 275 -12.77 10.66 -7.67
N LEU A 276 -13.05 10.22 -6.43
CA LEU A 276 -12.68 8.90 -5.92
C LEU A 276 -13.34 7.76 -6.71
N PHE A 277 -14.56 7.95 -7.19
CA PHE A 277 -15.24 6.99 -8.06
C PHE A 277 -14.52 6.80 -9.40
N GLU A 278 -14.05 7.91 -9.98
CA GLU A 278 -13.35 7.93 -11.27
C GLU A 278 -11.89 7.45 -11.20
N GLN A 279 -11.29 7.42 -9.99
CA GLN A 279 -9.93 6.91 -9.85
C GLN A 279 -9.84 5.45 -10.28
N PRO A 280 -8.77 5.07 -11.00
CA PRO A 280 -8.53 3.69 -11.37
C PRO A 280 -8.57 2.84 -10.10
N VAL A 281 -9.30 1.72 -10.15
CA VAL A 281 -9.35 0.78 -9.04
C VAL A 281 -7.93 0.25 -8.87
N VAL A 282 -7.26 0.70 -7.82
CA VAL A 282 -6.11 -0.03 -7.30
C VAL A 282 -6.73 -1.25 -6.65
N GLU A 283 -6.76 -2.36 -7.39
CA GLU A 283 -7.28 -3.64 -6.91
C GLU A 283 -6.83 -3.86 -5.46
N PRO A 284 -7.74 -4.16 -4.52
CA PRO A 284 -7.38 -4.36 -3.13
C PRO A 284 -6.33 -5.46 -3.07
N MET A 285 -5.09 -5.05 -2.84
CA MET A 285 -3.97 -5.79 -2.29
C MET A 285 -4.20 -7.31 -2.33
N GLN A 286 -3.92 -7.88 -3.49
CA GLN A 286 -4.27 -9.26 -3.83
C GLN A 286 -3.38 -10.24 -3.04
N ALA A 287 -4.04 -11.23 -2.43
CA ALA A 287 -3.43 -12.42 -1.86
C ALA A 287 -3.56 -13.59 -2.84
N GLY A 288 -2.54 -14.44 -2.86
CA GLY A 288 -2.55 -15.68 -3.61
C GLY A 288 -2.96 -16.87 -2.75
N LEU A 289 -3.47 -17.91 -3.42
CA LEU A 289 -3.72 -19.21 -2.85
C LEU A 289 -3.29 -20.26 -3.86
N THR A 290 -2.54 -21.25 -3.41
CA THR A 290 -2.16 -22.41 -4.21
C THR A 290 -2.36 -23.70 -3.42
N GLY A 291 -2.48 -24.81 -4.13
CA GLY A 291 -2.58 -26.15 -3.56
C GLY A 291 -2.74 -27.19 -4.67
N ARG A 292 -2.73 -28.47 -4.31
CA ARG A 292 -2.89 -29.57 -5.27
C ARG A 292 -3.88 -30.60 -4.77
N VAL A 293 -4.87 -30.92 -5.59
CA VAL A 293 -5.92 -31.89 -5.28
C VAL A 293 -5.54 -33.26 -5.82
N LEU A 294 -5.47 -34.25 -4.93
CA LEU A 294 -5.13 -35.64 -5.24
C LEU A 294 -6.26 -36.58 -4.79
N SER A 295 -6.37 -37.73 -5.41
CA SER A 295 -7.15 -38.86 -4.91
C SER A 295 -6.38 -39.52 -3.78
N ALA A 296 -7.00 -39.66 -2.61
CA ALA A 296 -6.39 -40.34 -1.48
C ALA A 296 -6.16 -41.84 -1.74
N ASP A 297 -7.01 -42.46 -2.56
CA ASP A 297 -6.96 -43.89 -2.86
C ASP A 297 -5.85 -44.26 -3.84
N THR A 298 -5.55 -43.35 -4.78
CA THR A 298 -4.64 -43.64 -5.91
C THR A 298 -3.40 -42.74 -5.93
N GLY A 299 -3.37 -41.67 -5.15
CA GLY A 299 -2.33 -40.64 -5.20
C GLY A 299 -2.30 -39.85 -6.51
N LEU A 300 -3.24 -40.10 -7.43
CA LEU A 300 -3.31 -39.43 -8.72
C LEU A 300 -3.97 -38.06 -8.57
N PRO A 301 -3.60 -37.06 -9.38
CA PRO A 301 -4.26 -35.77 -9.39
C PRO A 301 -5.73 -35.85 -9.78
N ILE A 302 -6.57 -35.04 -9.14
CA ILE A 302 -7.97 -34.88 -9.50
C ILE A 302 -8.10 -33.60 -10.32
N SER A 303 -8.38 -33.74 -11.61
CA SER A 303 -8.74 -32.61 -12.49
C SER A 303 -10.22 -32.27 -12.31
N GLY A 304 -10.54 -30.99 -12.16
CA GLY A 304 -11.92 -30.50 -12.04
C GLY A 304 -12.49 -30.46 -10.62
N ALA A 305 -11.71 -30.79 -9.58
CA ALA A 305 -12.11 -30.50 -8.19
C ALA A 305 -12.23 -28.99 -7.97
N THR A 306 -13.29 -28.57 -7.30
CA THR A 306 -13.71 -27.19 -7.13
C THR A 306 -13.50 -26.75 -5.69
N LEU A 307 -12.64 -25.75 -5.45
CA LEU A 307 -12.49 -25.06 -4.17
C LEU A 307 -13.35 -23.79 -4.19
N ALA A 308 -14.50 -23.83 -3.53
CA ALA A 308 -15.32 -22.65 -3.28
C ALA A 308 -14.82 -21.93 -2.03
N LEU A 309 -14.65 -20.62 -2.11
CA LEU A 309 -14.27 -19.74 -1.01
C LEU A 309 -15.45 -18.81 -0.73
N GLY A 310 -15.91 -18.77 0.51
CA GLY A 310 -16.88 -17.79 1.02
C GLY A 310 -16.26 -16.96 2.15
N GLY A 311 -16.87 -15.82 2.50
CA GLY A 311 -16.36 -14.92 3.54
C GLY A 311 -15.94 -13.58 2.97
N THR A 312 -14.65 -13.22 3.07
CA THR A 312 -14.10 -11.92 2.62
C THR A 312 -14.48 -11.58 1.18
N ALA A 313 -14.45 -12.57 0.29
CA ALA A 313 -15.05 -12.50 -1.03
C ALA A 313 -15.59 -13.89 -1.40
N VAL A 314 -16.48 -13.96 -2.40
CA VAL A 314 -16.83 -15.25 -3.00
C VAL A 314 -15.89 -15.50 -4.17
N ALA A 315 -15.16 -16.60 -4.13
CA ALA A 315 -14.29 -17.03 -5.22
C ALA A 315 -14.40 -18.54 -5.41
N THR A 316 -14.15 -19.01 -6.63
CA THR A 316 -14.13 -20.44 -6.93
C THR A 316 -12.90 -20.75 -7.76
N LEU A 317 -12.12 -21.72 -7.31
CA LEU A 317 -10.97 -22.24 -8.03
C LEU A 317 -11.27 -23.65 -8.50
N THR A 318 -10.80 -24.01 -9.68
CA THR A 318 -10.94 -25.36 -10.21
C THR A 318 -9.55 -25.93 -10.46
N SER A 319 -9.33 -27.16 -10.01
CA SER A 319 -8.08 -27.87 -10.22
C SER A 319 -7.90 -28.24 -11.69
N ASN A 320 -6.68 -28.09 -12.19
CA ASN A 320 -6.31 -28.45 -13.56
C ASN A 320 -5.97 -29.95 -13.70
N ASP A 321 -5.48 -30.37 -14.87
CA ASP A 321 -5.14 -31.78 -15.17
C ASP A 321 -4.02 -32.37 -14.30
N SER A 322 -3.21 -31.53 -13.66
CA SER A 322 -2.21 -31.94 -12.67
C SER A 322 -2.69 -31.78 -11.23
N GLY A 323 -3.98 -31.48 -11.03
CA GLY A 323 -4.66 -31.33 -9.75
C GLY A 323 -4.50 -29.95 -9.11
N HIS A 324 -3.80 -29.00 -9.73
CA HIS A 324 -3.44 -27.74 -9.07
C HIS A 324 -4.58 -26.72 -9.01
N LEU A 325 -4.78 -26.16 -7.83
CA LEU A 325 -5.59 -24.98 -7.56
C LEU A 325 -4.65 -23.77 -7.48
N GLN A 326 -4.97 -22.68 -8.16
CA GLN A 326 -4.20 -21.43 -8.09
C GLN A 326 -5.09 -20.22 -8.27
N SER A 327 -4.90 -19.22 -7.43
CA SER A 327 -5.35 -17.85 -7.65
C SER A 327 -4.29 -16.90 -7.14
N ALA A 328 -4.02 -15.81 -7.85
CA ALA A 328 -3.14 -14.73 -7.41
C ALA A 328 -3.92 -13.46 -7.04
N SER A 329 -5.25 -13.52 -7.13
CA SER A 329 -6.14 -12.35 -7.14
C SER A 329 -7.28 -12.48 -6.14
N LEU A 330 -7.02 -13.13 -5.00
CA LEU A 330 -7.98 -13.18 -3.90
C LEU A 330 -7.82 -11.95 -3.03
N ILE A 331 -8.91 -11.48 -2.43
CA ILE A 331 -8.84 -10.35 -1.50
C ILE A 331 -8.23 -10.84 -0.19
N ALA A 332 -7.27 -10.10 0.38
CA ALA A 332 -6.73 -10.45 1.69
C ALA A 332 -7.86 -10.45 2.76
N GLY A 333 -7.92 -11.50 3.57
CA GLY A 333 -8.92 -11.69 4.61
C GLY A 333 -9.23 -13.15 4.93
N SER A 334 -10.22 -13.37 5.77
CA SER A 334 -10.64 -14.71 6.19
C SER A 334 -11.66 -15.33 5.23
N TYR A 335 -11.48 -16.62 4.95
CA TYR A 335 -12.34 -17.41 4.08
C TYR A 335 -12.76 -18.71 4.74
N LEU A 336 -14.00 -19.12 4.48
CA LEU A 336 -14.48 -20.48 4.64
C LEU A 336 -14.35 -21.17 3.28
N ALA A 337 -13.49 -22.17 3.22
CA ALA A 337 -13.16 -22.89 2.00
C ALA A 337 -13.85 -24.25 1.97
N THR A 338 -14.51 -24.57 0.87
CA THR A 338 -15.17 -25.87 0.60
C THR A 338 -14.61 -26.48 -0.68
N LEU A 339 -13.81 -27.54 -0.55
CA LEU A 339 -13.30 -28.32 -1.67
C LEU A 339 -14.28 -29.46 -2.00
N SER A 340 -14.67 -29.60 -3.27
CA SER A 340 -15.67 -30.58 -3.72
C SER A 340 -15.34 -31.18 -5.09
N TYR A 341 -15.71 -32.44 -5.32
CA TYR A 341 -15.60 -33.13 -6.61
C TYR A 341 -16.65 -34.24 -6.71
N PRO A 342 -17.31 -34.46 -7.86
CA PRO A 342 -18.33 -35.50 -7.99
C PRO A 342 -17.84 -36.90 -7.57
N GLY A 343 -18.58 -37.53 -6.65
CA GLY A 343 -18.24 -38.87 -6.13
C GLY A 343 -17.17 -38.90 -5.02
N MET A 344 -16.63 -37.74 -4.64
CA MET A 344 -15.69 -37.57 -3.53
C MET A 344 -16.37 -36.84 -2.36
N HIS A 345 -15.87 -37.07 -1.14
CA HIS A 345 -16.31 -36.31 0.03
C HIS A 345 -15.80 -34.87 -0.01
N SER A 346 -16.66 -33.90 0.33
CA SER A 346 -16.26 -32.48 0.41
C SER A 346 -15.44 -32.19 1.66
N ILE A 347 -14.46 -31.30 1.55
CA ILE A 347 -13.61 -30.88 2.66
C ILE A 347 -13.91 -29.41 2.94
N GLU A 348 -14.20 -29.06 4.19
CA GLU A 348 -14.48 -27.68 4.61
C GLU A 348 -13.48 -27.23 5.67
N PHE A 349 -12.89 -26.04 5.50
CA PHE A 349 -11.90 -25.49 6.42
C PHE A 349 -11.83 -23.97 6.36
N GLU A 350 -11.41 -23.34 7.45
CA GLU A 350 -11.13 -21.91 7.49
C GLU A 350 -9.67 -21.63 7.11
N LEU A 351 -9.45 -20.56 6.33
CA LEU A 351 -8.13 -20.06 5.98
C LEU A 351 -8.11 -18.52 6.05
N SER A 352 -6.94 -17.94 6.31
CA SER A 352 -6.73 -16.50 6.31
C SER A 352 -5.67 -16.15 5.28
N LEU A 353 -6.01 -15.24 4.37
CA LEU A 353 -5.12 -14.75 3.34
C LEU A 353 -4.54 -13.40 3.76
N ALA A 354 -3.21 -13.32 3.80
CA ALA A 354 -2.49 -12.10 4.06
C ALA A 354 -2.19 -11.35 2.76
N ASP A 355 -2.27 -10.03 2.83
CA ASP A 355 -1.95 -9.12 1.73
C ASP A 355 -0.57 -9.40 1.11
N GLY A 356 -0.53 -9.49 -0.23
CA GLY A 356 0.68 -9.68 -1.02
C GLY A 356 1.35 -11.04 -0.80
N ARG A 357 0.68 -11.99 -0.14
CA ARG A 357 1.21 -13.33 0.15
C ARG A 357 0.44 -14.41 -0.58
N ILE A 358 1.15 -15.46 -0.97
CA ILE A 358 0.56 -16.69 -1.47
C ILE A 358 0.47 -17.68 -0.30
N LEU A 359 -0.74 -18.09 0.07
CA LEU A 359 -0.96 -19.20 0.98
C LEU A 359 -0.90 -20.51 0.20
N ASP A 360 0.08 -21.35 0.49
CA ASP A 360 0.17 -22.71 -0.05
C ASP A 360 -0.52 -23.70 0.90
N LEU A 361 -1.56 -24.36 0.40
CA LEU A 361 -2.33 -25.38 1.12
C LEU A 361 -1.66 -26.77 1.05
N GLY A 362 -0.62 -26.93 0.23
CA GLY A 362 0.02 -28.21 -0.05
C GLY A 362 -0.90 -29.21 -0.79
N ASP A 363 -0.67 -30.50 -0.55
CA ASP A 363 -1.48 -31.57 -1.12
C ASP A 363 -2.79 -31.77 -0.33
N LEU A 364 -3.91 -31.55 -1.01
CA LEU A 364 -5.29 -31.80 -0.57
C LEU A 364 -5.79 -33.12 -1.16
N ARG A 365 -5.85 -34.18 -0.37
CA ARG A 365 -6.30 -35.52 -0.77
C ARG A 365 -7.80 -35.73 -0.53
N MET A 366 -8.56 -36.05 -1.57
CA MET A 366 -9.99 -36.36 -1.49
C MET A 366 -10.23 -37.88 -1.47
N TYR A 367 -11.17 -38.33 -0.64
CA TYR A 367 -11.56 -39.75 -0.50
C TYR A 367 -12.88 -40.03 -1.21
N GLN A 368 -13.03 -41.24 -1.79
CA GLN A 368 -14.30 -41.68 -2.40
C GLN A 368 -15.32 -42.13 -1.33
N GLY A 369 -16.60 -41.78 -1.52
CA GLY A 369 -17.74 -42.33 -0.76
C GLY A 369 -18.09 -41.70 0.59
N ASP A 370 -18.93 -42.39 1.38
CA ASP A 370 -19.52 -41.95 2.67
C ASP A 370 -18.64 -42.21 3.91
N ALA A 371 -17.36 -42.55 3.73
CA ALA A 371 -16.47 -42.80 4.84
C ALA A 371 -15.94 -41.47 5.40
N GLY A 372 -16.44 -41.07 6.57
CA GLY A 372 -15.86 -40.00 7.38
C GLY A 372 -14.39 -40.29 7.65
N ALA A 373 -13.51 -39.71 6.85
CA ALA A 373 -12.13 -39.52 7.27
C ALA A 373 -12.21 -38.46 8.37
N ASN A 374 -12.05 -38.93 9.61
CA ASN A 374 -11.80 -38.07 10.76
C ASN A 374 -10.50 -37.30 10.47
N LEU A 375 -10.51 -36.24 9.68
CA LEU A 375 -9.32 -35.44 9.38
C LEU A 375 -9.31 -34.21 10.28
N ALA A 376 -8.12 -33.77 10.64
CA ALA A 376 -7.88 -32.59 11.46
C ALA A 376 -6.88 -31.67 10.79
N ILE A 377 -6.92 -30.42 11.23
CA ILE A 377 -5.93 -29.40 10.88
C ILE A 377 -4.93 -29.32 12.02
N VAL A 378 -3.64 -29.44 11.72
CA VAL A 378 -2.56 -29.11 12.66
C VAL A 378 -1.86 -27.86 12.16
N ARG A 379 -1.86 -26.78 12.94
CA ARG A 379 -1.20 -25.52 12.60
C ARG A 379 -0.40 -24.99 13.77
N GLY A 380 0.57 -24.13 13.54
CA GLY A 380 1.32 -23.53 14.65
C GLY A 380 2.49 -22.68 14.19
N ARG A 381 3.32 -22.28 15.15
CA ARG A 381 4.54 -21.50 14.91
C ARG A 381 5.75 -22.19 15.51
N ILE A 382 6.83 -22.26 14.76
CA ILE A 382 8.13 -22.74 15.21
C ILE A 382 9.00 -21.54 15.55
N THR A 383 9.43 -21.47 16.81
CA THR A 383 10.19 -20.33 17.36
C THR A 383 11.45 -20.80 18.08
N ARG A 384 12.37 -19.87 18.30
CA ARG A 384 13.55 -20.09 19.13
C ARG A 384 13.19 -19.89 20.60
N ALA A 385 13.51 -20.87 21.43
CA ALA A 385 13.22 -20.81 22.87
C ALA A 385 13.92 -19.65 23.62
N ALA A 386 15.01 -19.11 23.06
CA ALA A 386 15.80 -18.05 23.70
C ALA A 386 15.14 -16.66 23.63
N ASP A 387 14.50 -16.32 22.51
CA ASP A 387 14.04 -14.96 22.20
C ASP A 387 12.68 -14.91 21.49
N GLY A 388 12.05 -16.06 21.23
CA GLY A 388 10.77 -16.15 20.53
C GLY A 388 10.84 -15.85 19.04
N ALA A 389 12.04 -15.60 18.47
CA ALA A 389 12.18 -15.32 17.05
C ALA A 389 11.76 -16.54 16.21
N PRO A 390 11.18 -16.33 15.01
CA PRO A 390 10.76 -17.44 14.16
C PRO A 390 11.93 -18.26 13.62
N ILE A 391 11.71 -19.56 13.47
CA ILE A 391 12.66 -20.47 12.80
C ILE A 391 12.06 -20.85 11.44
N PRO A 392 12.53 -20.24 10.34
CA PRO A 392 12.10 -20.61 8.99
C PRO A 392 12.75 -21.92 8.54
N GLY A 393 12.04 -22.70 7.72
CA GLY A 393 12.54 -23.95 7.17
C GLY A 393 12.69 -25.09 8.18
N ALA A 394 12.10 -24.98 9.38
CA ALA A 394 12.01 -26.10 10.29
C ALA A 394 11.11 -27.18 9.67
N SER A 395 11.50 -28.44 9.78
CA SER A 395 10.74 -29.58 9.26
C SER A 395 9.72 -30.03 10.30
N ILE A 396 8.44 -30.08 9.92
CA ILE A 396 7.35 -30.67 10.70
C ILE A 396 6.93 -31.96 9.99
N LEU A 397 7.10 -33.10 10.64
CA LEU A 397 6.75 -34.41 10.11
C LEU A 397 5.76 -35.13 11.03
N ILE A 398 4.68 -35.64 10.45
CA ILE A 398 3.80 -36.64 11.04
C ILE A 398 4.24 -38.02 10.54
N GLU A 399 4.54 -38.97 11.43
CA GLU A 399 5.13 -40.26 11.01
C GLU A 399 4.14 -41.22 10.34
N GLN A 400 2.85 -41.16 10.70
CA GLN A 400 1.84 -42.14 10.27
C GLN A 400 0.48 -41.49 10.01
N PRO A 401 0.07 -41.32 8.74
CA PRO A 401 0.89 -41.46 7.53
C PRO A 401 2.00 -40.41 7.47
N PRO A 402 3.11 -40.66 6.73
CA PRO A 402 4.18 -39.69 6.54
C PRO A 402 3.64 -38.43 5.84
N ILE A 403 3.52 -37.34 6.58
CA ILE A 403 3.18 -36.00 6.07
C ILE A 403 4.26 -35.04 6.54
N GLN A 404 4.93 -34.34 5.64
CA GLN A 404 5.99 -33.39 5.98
C GLN A 404 5.73 -32.02 5.37
N VAL A 405 5.88 -30.98 6.18
CA VAL A 405 5.85 -29.58 5.74
C VAL A 405 7.02 -28.83 6.36
N SER A 406 7.37 -27.67 5.80
CA SER A 406 8.38 -26.78 6.38
C SER A 406 7.71 -25.50 6.92
N SER A 407 8.27 -24.93 7.99
CA SER A 407 7.80 -23.63 8.51
C SER A 407 8.17 -22.49 7.56
N GLY A 408 7.28 -21.50 7.48
CA GLY A 408 7.45 -20.28 6.69
C GLY A 408 8.47 -19.30 7.28
N GLY A 409 8.68 -18.17 6.60
CA GLY A 409 9.62 -17.10 7.00
C GLY A 409 9.36 -16.52 8.40
N ASP A 410 8.09 -16.49 8.80
CA ASP A 410 7.63 -16.07 10.12
C ASP A 410 7.49 -17.24 11.10
N GLY A 411 7.95 -18.44 10.74
CA GLY A 411 7.90 -19.65 11.54
C GLY A 411 6.53 -20.35 11.55
N SER A 412 5.50 -19.82 10.88
CA SER A 412 4.17 -20.45 10.84
C SER A 412 4.15 -21.71 9.95
N TYR A 413 3.23 -22.64 10.22
CA TYR A 413 2.96 -23.79 9.36
C TYR A 413 1.51 -24.29 9.55
N GLN A 414 0.98 -25.02 8.56
CA GLN A 414 -0.34 -25.65 8.61
C GLN A 414 -0.36 -26.97 7.82
N ILE A 415 -1.04 -27.97 8.35
CA ILE A 415 -1.27 -29.29 7.76
C ILE A 415 -2.77 -29.55 7.83
N LEU A 416 -3.45 -29.64 6.69
CA LEU A 416 -4.92 -29.62 6.63
C LEU A 416 -5.58 -30.99 6.78
N GLN A 417 -4.83 -32.06 6.53
CA GLN A 417 -5.38 -33.41 6.39
C GLN A 417 -4.64 -34.42 7.24
N VAL A 418 -4.62 -34.16 8.54
CA VAL A 418 -4.03 -35.10 9.48
C VAL A 418 -5.09 -36.12 9.87
N PRO A 419 -4.89 -37.43 9.63
CA PRO A 419 -5.82 -38.45 10.09
C PRO A 419 -5.93 -38.42 11.61
N ALA A 420 -7.17 -38.47 12.10
CA ALA A 420 -7.47 -38.61 13.50
C ALA A 420 -7.03 -39.97 14.01
N GLY A 421 -6.70 -39.99 15.28
CA GLY A 421 -5.99 -41.07 15.91
C GLY A 421 -4.72 -40.54 16.57
N HIS A 422 -3.95 -41.48 17.08
CA HIS A 422 -2.72 -41.19 17.77
C HIS A 422 -1.60 -40.95 16.74
N VAL A 423 -1.12 -39.71 16.63
CA VAL A 423 -0.04 -39.38 15.71
C VAL A 423 1.20 -38.92 16.48
N ARG A 424 2.36 -39.17 15.88
CA ARG A 424 3.63 -38.63 16.34
C ARG A 424 4.11 -37.53 15.41
N ILE A 425 4.17 -36.31 15.93
CA ILE A 425 4.65 -35.11 15.25
C ILE A 425 6.09 -34.88 15.68
N ILE A 426 7.01 -34.83 14.73
CA ILE A 426 8.43 -34.55 14.92
C ILE A 426 8.72 -33.20 14.29
N VAL A 427 9.29 -32.29 15.08
CA VAL A 427 9.78 -30.99 14.63
C VAL A 427 11.29 -30.99 14.75
N SER A 428 11.99 -30.74 13.64
CA SER A 428 13.44 -30.67 13.58
C SER A 428 13.91 -29.44 12.81
N ALA A 429 15.04 -28.88 13.24
CA ALA A 429 15.71 -27.78 12.54
C ALA A 429 17.22 -27.88 12.78
N ALA A 430 18.02 -27.52 11.78
CA ALA A 430 19.47 -27.59 11.87
C ALA A 430 20.01 -26.74 13.04
N GLY A 431 20.83 -27.34 13.90
CA GLY A 431 21.40 -26.69 15.08
C GLY A 431 20.49 -26.62 16.31
N TYR A 432 19.31 -27.25 16.26
CA TYR A 432 18.37 -27.33 17.37
C TYR A 432 18.12 -28.79 17.78
N SER A 433 17.82 -29.01 19.07
CA SER A 433 17.32 -30.32 19.50
C SER A 433 15.94 -30.56 18.87
N SER A 434 15.78 -31.63 18.10
CA SER A 434 14.48 -32.08 17.63
C SER A 434 13.54 -32.32 18.81
N ARG A 435 12.27 -31.98 18.60
CA ARG A 435 11.18 -32.25 19.54
C ARG A 435 10.21 -33.19 18.87
N PHE A 436 9.58 -34.05 19.64
CA PHE A 436 8.44 -34.80 19.18
C PHE A 436 7.31 -34.69 20.20
N ALA A 437 6.09 -34.77 19.72
CA ALA A 437 4.92 -34.92 20.54
C ALA A 437 4.06 -36.04 19.98
N GLU A 438 3.47 -36.80 20.88
CA GLU A 438 2.39 -37.70 20.57
C GLU A 438 1.09 -36.97 20.87
N VAL A 439 0.20 -36.93 19.88
CA VAL A 439 -1.04 -36.16 19.94
C VAL A 439 -2.18 -37.07 19.52
N ASP A 440 -3.20 -37.17 20.37
CA ASP A 440 -4.47 -37.77 19.99
C ASP A 440 -5.29 -36.73 19.24
N ILE A 441 -5.42 -36.96 17.94
CA ILE A 441 -6.12 -36.07 17.04
C ILE A 441 -7.57 -36.53 16.95
N GLY A 442 -8.51 -35.64 17.28
CA GLY A 442 -9.94 -35.88 17.11
C GLY A 442 -10.42 -35.54 15.69
N PRO A 443 -11.54 -36.12 15.23
CA PRO A 443 -12.18 -35.70 13.99
C PRO A 443 -12.45 -34.21 13.95
N SER A 444 -12.18 -33.57 12.80
CA SER A 444 -12.45 -32.15 12.55
C SER A 444 -11.80 -31.19 13.55
N ALA A 445 -10.80 -31.65 14.30
CA ALA A 445 -10.09 -30.82 15.25
C ALA A 445 -9.20 -29.81 14.51
N VAL A 446 -9.10 -28.59 15.05
CA VAL A 446 -8.02 -27.66 14.72
C VAL A 446 -7.07 -27.64 15.91
N ILE A 447 -5.90 -28.23 15.70
CA ILE A 447 -4.87 -28.36 16.73
C ILE A 447 -3.82 -27.29 16.51
N GLU A 448 -3.68 -26.41 17.49
CA GLU A 448 -2.59 -25.46 17.54
C GLU A 448 -1.37 -26.11 18.21
N PHE A 449 -0.33 -26.39 17.43
CA PHE A 449 0.90 -27.03 17.86
C PHE A 449 2.10 -26.12 17.56
N SER A 450 2.31 -25.14 18.44
CA SER A 450 3.48 -24.26 18.38
C SER A 450 4.64 -24.85 19.19
N VAL A 451 5.84 -24.86 18.61
CA VAL A 451 7.03 -25.46 19.26
C VAL A 451 8.14 -24.42 19.34
N ALA A 452 8.64 -24.20 20.56
CA ALA A 452 9.88 -23.47 20.79
C ALA A 452 11.06 -24.45 20.82
N LEU A 453 11.91 -24.42 19.79
CA LEU A 453 13.10 -25.26 19.71
C LEU A 453 14.26 -24.63 20.48
N GLN A 454 15.01 -25.48 21.19
CA GLN A 454 16.20 -25.08 21.93
C GLN A 454 17.45 -25.40 21.11
N ALA A 455 18.36 -24.44 20.99
CA ALA A 455 19.63 -24.65 20.32
C ALA A 455 20.42 -25.76 21.02
N ASP A 456 21.00 -26.68 20.25
CA ASP A 456 21.75 -27.82 20.77
C ASP A 456 23.09 -27.93 20.06
N ALA A 457 24.12 -27.41 20.73
CA ALA A 457 25.48 -27.42 20.22
C ALA A 457 26.14 -28.82 20.29
N ASN A 458 25.51 -29.80 20.97
CA ASN A 458 26.09 -31.12 21.23
C ASN A 458 25.40 -32.25 20.44
N ALA A 459 24.31 -32.00 19.72
CA ALA A 459 23.72 -32.99 18.83
C ALA A 459 24.72 -33.30 17.70
N THR A 460 24.96 -34.58 17.41
CA THR A 460 25.87 -35.02 16.34
C THR A 460 25.18 -36.02 15.41
N GLY A 461 25.35 -35.86 14.10
CA GLY A 461 24.84 -36.81 13.09
C GLY A 461 23.44 -36.47 12.54
N ALA A 462 23.01 -37.18 11.50
CA ALA A 462 21.74 -36.99 10.80
C ALA A 462 21.08 -38.33 10.43
N THR A 463 19.76 -38.31 10.23
CA THR A 463 18.99 -39.45 9.73
C THR A 463 18.54 -39.17 8.29
N VAL A 464 18.82 -40.09 7.37
CA VAL A 464 18.25 -40.09 6.02
C VAL A 464 17.26 -41.23 5.92
N ARG A 465 16.05 -40.98 5.42
CA ARG A 465 15.03 -42.02 5.25
C ARG A 465 14.18 -41.74 4.01
N GLY A 466 13.40 -42.72 3.59
CA GLY A 466 12.48 -42.51 2.49
C GLY A 466 11.85 -43.79 1.98
N THR A 467 11.12 -43.66 0.88
CA THR A 467 10.51 -44.76 0.13
C THR A 467 10.90 -44.66 -1.34
N ILE A 468 11.23 -45.79 -1.96
CA ILE A 468 11.62 -45.85 -3.38
C ILE A 468 10.62 -46.70 -4.13
N VAL A 469 10.14 -46.16 -5.26
CA VAL A 469 9.14 -46.79 -6.12
C VAL A 469 9.61 -46.84 -7.57
N ASP A 470 9.00 -47.73 -8.35
CA ASP A 470 9.15 -47.79 -9.78
C ASP A 470 8.50 -46.56 -10.43
N GLY A 471 9.26 -45.84 -11.25
CA GLY A 471 8.82 -44.61 -11.89
C GLY A 471 7.77 -44.81 -12.99
N VAL A 472 7.59 -46.04 -13.48
CA VAL A 472 6.61 -46.41 -14.51
C VAL A 472 5.35 -47.00 -13.87
N THR A 473 5.49 -47.95 -12.95
CA THR A 473 4.33 -48.65 -12.35
C THR A 473 3.84 -48.04 -11.04
N GLY A 474 4.69 -47.33 -10.32
CA GLY A 474 4.41 -46.82 -8.97
C GLY A 474 4.55 -47.86 -7.86
N ASP A 475 4.94 -49.10 -8.18
CA ASP A 475 5.13 -50.16 -7.20
C ASP A 475 6.36 -49.90 -6.31
N ALA A 476 6.29 -50.33 -5.05
CA ALA A 476 7.43 -50.25 -4.14
C ALA A 476 8.59 -51.13 -4.61
N LEU A 477 9.82 -50.58 -4.60
CA LEU A 477 11.02 -51.30 -5.00
C LEU A 477 11.80 -51.77 -3.77
N ALA A 478 11.82 -53.10 -3.56
CA ALA A 478 12.61 -53.75 -2.53
C ALA A 478 14.06 -54.01 -2.99
N GLY A 479 15.01 -53.95 -2.06
CA GLY A 479 16.42 -54.25 -2.35
C GLY A 479 17.19 -53.16 -3.09
N VAL A 480 16.63 -51.95 -3.23
CA VAL A 480 17.37 -50.79 -3.75
C VAL A 480 18.46 -50.43 -2.75
N SER A 481 19.71 -50.38 -3.21
CA SER A 481 20.82 -49.92 -2.38
C SER A 481 20.80 -48.40 -2.29
N VAL A 482 20.66 -47.85 -1.09
CA VAL A 482 20.75 -46.41 -0.81
C VAL A 482 22.00 -46.13 -0.01
N ALA A 483 22.90 -45.31 -0.55
CA ALA A 483 24.22 -45.09 0.02
C ALA A 483 24.64 -43.61 0.00
N ILE A 484 25.36 -43.20 1.04
CA ILE A 484 26.18 -41.98 1.00
C ILE A 484 27.56 -42.39 0.46
N VAL A 485 27.92 -41.86 -0.70
CA VAL A 485 29.14 -42.25 -1.44
C VAL A 485 30.25 -41.21 -1.37
N ALA A 486 29.95 -39.98 -0.98
CA ALA A 486 30.90 -38.88 -0.83
C ALA A 486 30.43 -37.87 0.22
N GLY A 487 31.39 -37.09 0.77
CA GLY A 487 31.12 -35.99 1.71
C GLY A 487 30.96 -36.38 3.18
N ALA A 488 30.77 -37.67 3.49
CA ALA A 488 30.81 -38.26 4.83
C ALA A 488 31.37 -39.71 4.73
N PRO A 489 31.72 -40.37 5.86
CA PRO A 489 32.08 -41.78 5.84
C PRO A 489 31.03 -42.63 5.10
N PRO A 490 31.43 -43.49 4.14
CA PRO A 490 30.48 -44.24 3.34
C PRO A 490 29.60 -45.15 4.21
N VAL A 491 28.29 -45.04 4.01
CA VAL A 491 27.30 -45.84 4.72
C VAL A 491 26.17 -46.17 3.75
N ALA A 492 25.65 -47.40 3.82
CA ALA A 492 24.61 -47.87 2.92
C ALA A 492 23.58 -48.73 3.65
N THR A 493 22.37 -48.75 3.09
CA THR A 493 21.25 -49.58 3.51
C THR A 493 20.49 -50.06 2.28
N THR A 494 19.52 -50.96 2.46
CA THR A 494 18.65 -51.43 1.38
C THR A 494 17.19 -51.21 1.72
N THR A 495 16.36 -50.91 0.72
CA THR A 495 14.92 -50.81 0.90
C THR A 495 14.29 -52.16 1.25
N ASP A 496 13.28 -52.14 2.11
CA ASP A 496 12.49 -53.32 2.48
C ASP A 496 11.39 -53.65 1.44
N ALA A 497 10.54 -54.64 1.74
CA ALA A 497 9.45 -55.06 0.86
C ALA A 497 8.40 -53.95 0.57
N SER A 498 8.34 -52.92 1.41
CA SER A 498 7.49 -51.73 1.21
C SER A 498 8.22 -50.59 0.49
N GLY A 499 9.46 -50.82 0.07
CA GLY A 499 10.32 -49.80 -0.56
C GLY A 499 10.91 -48.80 0.44
N SER A 500 10.70 -49.00 1.76
CA SER A 500 11.12 -48.09 2.82
C SER A 500 12.56 -48.33 3.25
N TYR A 501 13.27 -47.28 3.66
CA TYR A 501 14.62 -47.39 4.22
C TYR A 501 14.93 -46.31 5.27
N GLY A 502 15.96 -46.56 6.07
CA GLY A 502 16.54 -45.59 7.00
C GLY A 502 18.05 -45.78 7.12
N LEU A 503 18.78 -44.67 7.22
CA LEU A 503 20.23 -44.57 7.19
C LEU A 503 20.67 -43.50 8.19
N LEU A 504 21.65 -43.82 9.04
CA LEU A 504 22.28 -42.84 9.93
C LEU A 504 23.62 -42.42 9.34
N SER A 505 23.92 -41.13 9.38
CA SER A 505 25.19 -40.58 8.90
C SER A 505 25.71 -39.51 9.85
N GLU A 506 26.99 -39.19 9.72
CA GLU A 506 27.57 -38.01 10.36
C GLU A 506 27.02 -36.74 9.68
N ALA A 507 26.90 -35.66 10.45
CA ALA A 507 26.54 -34.38 9.87
C ALA A 507 27.66 -33.90 8.95
N SER A 508 27.29 -33.40 7.78
CA SER A 508 28.21 -32.91 6.78
C SER A 508 27.58 -31.75 6.01
N PRO A 509 28.34 -30.70 5.69
CA PRO A 509 27.81 -29.59 4.89
C PRO A 509 27.37 -30.01 3.49
N LEU A 510 27.85 -31.17 3.00
CA LEU A 510 27.43 -31.76 1.73
C LEU A 510 27.74 -33.25 1.71
N VAL A 511 26.75 -34.07 1.39
CA VAL A 511 26.91 -35.49 1.05
C VAL A 511 26.37 -35.76 -0.35
N THR A 512 26.87 -36.82 -0.99
CA THR A 512 26.28 -37.37 -2.21
C THR A 512 25.57 -38.67 -1.88
N LEU A 513 24.25 -38.69 -2.06
CA LEU A 513 23.35 -39.83 -1.87
C LEU A 513 23.07 -40.49 -3.21
N VAL A 514 23.20 -41.82 -3.26
CA VAL A 514 22.96 -42.62 -4.47
C VAL A 514 21.98 -43.74 -4.15
N ALA A 515 20.91 -43.85 -4.95
CA ALA A 515 20.02 -45.00 -5.01
C ALA A 515 20.33 -45.81 -6.27
N SER A 516 20.61 -47.11 -6.11
CA SER A 516 20.98 -47.99 -7.22
C SER A 516 20.33 -49.36 -7.10
N LEU A 517 19.79 -49.86 -8.21
CA LEU A 517 19.21 -51.19 -8.36
C LEU A 517 19.54 -51.72 -9.77
N SER A 518 19.91 -52.99 -9.89
CA SER A 518 20.24 -53.59 -11.18
C SER A 518 19.05 -53.51 -12.14
N GLY A 519 19.28 -53.04 -13.37
CA GLY A 519 18.25 -52.88 -14.41
C GLY A 519 17.51 -51.53 -14.37
N TYR A 520 17.88 -50.64 -13.45
CA TYR A 520 17.34 -49.29 -13.31
C TYR A 520 18.45 -48.24 -13.47
N ASP A 521 18.10 -47.07 -14.00
CA ASP A 521 18.99 -45.91 -13.99
C ASP A 521 19.22 -45.45 -12.52
N PRO A 522 20.48 -45.24 -12.08
CA PRO A 522 20.76 -44.81 -10.72
C PRO A 522 20.35 -43.35 -10.50
N VAL A 523 19.90 -43.04 -9.29
CA VAL A 523 19.56 -41.67 -8.90
C VAL A 523 20.61 -41.15 -7.93
N SER A 524 21.17 -39.97 -8.22
CA SER A 524 22.19 -39.33 -7.41
C SER A 524 21.76 -37.91 -7.05
N VAL A 525 21.85 -37.55 -5.78
CA VAL A 525 21.55 -36.18 -5.30
C VAL A 525 22.60 -35.75 -4.29
N SER A 526 22.89 -34.45 -4.24
CA SER A 526 23.71 -33.87 -3.19
C SER A 526 22.86 -33.06 -2.22
N ALA A 527 23.06 -33.26 -0.92
CA ALA A 527 22.33 -32.58 0.14
C ALA A 527 23.24 -32.38 1.36
N PRO A 528 23.09 -31.33 2.16
CA PRO A 528 23.72 -31.29 3.47
C PRO A 528 23.03 -32.28 4.40
N LEU A 529 23.71 -32.57 5.51
CA LEU A 529 23.15 -33.27 6.66
C LEU A 529 23.55 -32.48 7.90
N GLY A 530 22.59 -31.78 8.50
CA GLY A 530 22.76 -31.07 9.76
C GLY A 530 22.69 -32.00 10.97
N ASN A 531 23.24 -31.55 12.08
CA ASN A 531 23.11 -32.26 13.35
C ASN A 531 21.64 -32.37 13.77
N ASN A 532 21.21 -33.58 14.10
CA ASN A 532 19.84 -33.98 14.45
C ASN A 532 18.80 -33.74 13.34
N GLU A 533 19.25 -33.55 12.10
CA GLU A 533 18.37 -33.39 10.94
C GLU A 533 17.79 -34.73 10.52
N VAL A 534 16.55 -34.70 10.02
CA VAL A 534 15.95 -35.83 9.33
C VAL A 534 15.68 -35.44 7.88
N LEU A 535 16.51 -35.95 6.98
CA LEU A 535 16.40 -35.77 5.54
C LEU A 535 15.51 -36.86 4.95
N VAL A 536 14.54 -36.48 4.14
CA VAL A 536 13.74 -37.43 3.34
C VAL A 536 14.26 -37.47 1.91
N PHE A 537 14.62 -38.65 1.43
CA PHE A 537 15.08 -38.89 0.06
C PHE A 537 14.29 -40.07 -0.54
N SER A 538 13.31 -39.77 -1.39
CA SER A 538 12.35 -40.75 -1.92
C SER A 538 12.27 -40.69 -3.46
N PRO A 539 13.34 -41.06 -4.18
CA PRO A 539 13.36 -41.00 -5.64
C PRO A 539 12.43 -42.02 -6.29
N ARG A 540 12.05 -41.74 -7.55
CA ARG A 540 11.41 -42.71 -8.45
C ARG A 540 12.47 -43.28 -9.38
N MET A 541 12.68 -44.59 -9.36
CA MET A 541 13.67 -45.21 -10.24
C MET A 541 13.02 -45.70 -11.53
N TYR A 542 13.63 -45.42 -12.67
CA TYR A 542 13.14 -45.85 -13.98
C TYR A 542 14.02 -46.97 -14.53
N PRO A 543 13.46 -47.92 -15.29
CA PRO A 543 14.25 -48.91 -16.01
C PRO A 543 15.32 -48.25 -16.88
N GLU A 544 16.43 -48.95 -17.08
CA GLU A 544 17.61 -48.42 -17.80
C GLU A 544 17.23 -47.74 -19.12
N GLY A 545 17.63 -46.47 -19.27
CA GLY A 545 17.37 -45.65 -20.46
C GLY A 545 15.94 -45.11 -20.61
N GLN A 546 15.10 -45.23 -19.58
CA GLN A 546 13.70 -44.74 -19.59
C GLN A 546 13.46 -43.56 -18.65
N THR A 547 14.48 -43.05 -17.96
CA THR A 547 14.34 -41.87 -17.09
C THR A 547 13.88 -40.64 -17.87
N PRO A 548 12.71 -40.05 -17.56
CA PRO A 548 12.25 -38.83 -18.21
C PRO A 548 13.19 -37.65 -17.96
N GLU A 549 13.26 -36.72 -18.90
CA GLU A 549 14.03 -35.48 -18.72
C GLU A 549 13.52 -34.69 -17.51
N GLY A 550 14.44 -34.32 -16.59
CA GLY A 550 14.12 -33.64 -15.34
C GLY A 550 13.58 -34.53 -14.22
N ALA A 551 13.42 -35.85 -14.43
CA ALA A 551 13.05 -36.77 -13.37
C ALA A 551 14.15 -36.82 -12.29
N ASN A 552 13.72 -36.91 -11.02
CA ASN A 552 14.61 -36.90 -9.86
C ASN A 552 15.57 -35.69 -9.81
N GLN A 553 15.10 -34.52 -10.23
CA GLN A 553 15.80 -33.25 -10.04
C GLN A 553 14.90 -32.31 -9.24
N ALA A 554 15.50 -31.53 -8.34
CA ALA A 554 14.77 -30.42 -7.76
C ALA A 554 14.58 -29.33 -8.83
N ARG A 555 13.43 -28.66 -8.81
CA ARG A 555 13.10 -27.61 -9.77
C ARG A 555 12.56 -26.39 -9.05
N VAL A 556 13.12 -25.23 -9.35
CA VAL A 556 12.65 -23.94 -8.85
C VAL A 556 12.12 -23.12 -10.01
N PHE A 557 10.90 -22.60 -9.91
CA PHE A 557 10.32 -21.76 -10.97
C PHE A 557 9.50 -20.62 -10.36
N GLY A 558 9.20 -19.61 -11.18
CA GLY A 558 8.43 -18.44 -10.77
C GLY A 558 8.42 -17.37 -11.86
N THR A 559 7.89 -16.19 -11.53
CA THR A 559 7.92 -15.02 -12.42
C THR A 559 8.62 -13.84 -11.74
N ILE A 560 9.33 -13.03 -12.51
CA ILE A 560 9.95 -11.79 -12.04
C ILE A 560 9.13 -10.61 -12.58
N VAL A 561 8.71 -9.73 -11.67
CA VAL A 561 7.87 -8.57 -12.00
C VAL A 561 8.47 -7.29 -11.42
N ASN A 562 8.15 -6.17 -12.04
CA ASN A 562 8.44 -4.85 -11.49
C ASN A 562 7.56 -4.62 -10.27
N GLN A 563 8.19 -4.38 -9.11
CA GLN A 563 7.47 -4.22 -7.84
C GLN A 563 6.53 -3.00 -7.85
N ALA A 564 6.84 -1.95 -8.62
CA ALA A 564 6.07 -0.70 -8.65
C ALA A 564 4.80 -0.80 -9.52
N ASN A 565 4.86 -1.50 -10.65
CA ASN A 565 3.76 -1.52 -11.63
C ASN A 565 3.28 -2.92 -12.02
N ARG A 566 3.85 -3.98 -11.43
CA ARG A 566 3.54 -5.40 -11.65
C ARG A 566 3.73 -5.90 -13.08
N GLN A 567 4.38 -5.14 -13.96
CA GLN A 567 4.71 -5.62 -15.30
C GLN A 567 5.79 -6.70 -15.25
N PRO A 568 5.71 -7.75 -16.09
CA PRO A 568 6.75 -8.77 -16.18
C PRO A 568 8.09 -8.17 -16.61
N ILE A 569 9.17 -8.61 -15.97
CA ILE A 569 10.53 -8.21 -16.34
C ILE A 569 11.10 -9.31 -17.23
N GLU A 570 11.15 -9.05 -18.53
CA GLU A 570 11.83 -9.91 -19.50
C GLU A 570 13.36 -9.84 -19.32
N ASN A 571 14.05 -10.95 -19.61
CA ASN A 571 15.51 -11.05 -19.57
C ASN A 571 16.18 -10.80 -18.20
N ALA A 572 15.44 -10.77 -17.09
CA ALA A 572 16.02 -10.81 -15.75
C ALA A 572 16.89 -12.06 -15.62
N LEU A 573 18.08 -11.90 -15.05
CA LEU A 573 19.05 -12.97 -14.82
C LEU A 573 18.81 -13.58 -13.44
N ILE A 574 18.59 -14.89 -13.39
CA ILE A 574 18.52 -15.67 -12.15
C ILE A 574 19.76 -16.57 -12.10
N VAL A 575 20.55 -16.42 -11.04
CA VAL A 575 21.69 -17.29 -10.74
C VAL A 575 21.43 -18.00 -9.42
N ALA A 576 21.17 -19.30 -9.48
CA ALA A 576 21.23 -20.15 -8.30
C ALA A 576 22.66 -20.63 -8.10
N SER A 577 23.20 -20.44 -6.90
CA SER A 577 24.47 -21.06 -6.51
C SER A 577 24.20 -22.13 -5.46
N ASP A 578 24.61 -23.35 -5.77
CA ASP A 578 24.54 -24.49 -4.86
C ASP A 578 25.92 -25.18 -4.75
N PRO A 579 26.06 -26.18 -3.85
CA PRO A 579 27.33 -26.89 -3.72
C PRO A 579 27.72 -27.74 -4.95
N GLY A 580 26.80 -28.01 -5.87
CA GLY A 580 27.03 -28.69 -7.15
C GLY A 580 27.43 -27.75 -8.29
N GLY A 581 27.25 -26.43 -8.15
CA GLY A 581 27.67 -25.42 -9.11
C GLY A 581 26.72 -24.22 -9.21
N GLN A 582 26.84 -23.48 -10.32
CA GLN A 582 25.91 -22.40 -10.66
C GLN A 582 24.90 -22.88 -11.70
N HIS A 583 23.63 -22.59 -11.46
CA HIS A 583 22.53 -22.79 -12.40
C HIS A 583 22.01 -21.41 -12.81
N VAL A 584 21.82 -21.20 -14.12
CA VAL A 584 21.46 -19.90 -14.67
C VAL A 584 20.21 -20.01 -15.52
N ALA A 585 19.27 -19.10 -15.31
CA ALA A 585 18.08 -18.91 -16.14
C ALA A 585 17.89 -17.43 -16.46
N ARG A 586 17.17 -17.16 -17.54
CA ARG A 586 16.64 -15.83 -17.84
C ARG A 586 15.14 -15.91 -17.95
N THR A 587 14.47 -14.83 -17.56
CA THR A 587 13.03 -14.73 -17.73
C THR A 587 12.64 -14.54 -19.19
N ASP A 588 11.51 -15.14 -19.58
CA ASP A 588 10.87 -14.90 -20.88
C ASP A 588 10.05 -13.58 -20.88
N SER A 589 9.34 -13.29 -21.97
CA SER A 589 8.51 -12.09 -22.13
C SER A 589 7.32 -12.02 -21.18
N ALA A 590 6.96 -13.14 -20.53
CA ALA A 590 5.98 -13.20 -19.45
C ALA A 590 6.65 -13.10 -18.06
N GLY A 591 7.96 -12.82 -18.02
CA GLY A 591 8.73 -12.74 -16.78
C GLY A 591 9.01 -14.11 -16.16
N ALA A 592 8.67 -15.23 -16.81
CA ALA A 592 8.75 -16.56 -16.21
C ALA A 592 10.16 -17.17 -16.31
N PHE A 593 10.61 -17.84 -15.25
CA PHE A 593 11.86 -18.61 -15.23
C PHE A 593 11.65 -20.00 -14.62
N SER A 594 12.55 -20.94 -14.98
CA SER A 594 12.61 -22.28 -14.39
C SER A 594 14.07 -22.74 -14.33
N LEU A 595 14.48 -23.26 -13.18
CA LEU A 595 15.80 -23.80 -12.88
C LEU A 595 15.65 -25.24 -12.41
N SER A 596 16.26 -26.19 -13.15
CA SER A 596 16.28 -27.60 -12.79
C SER A 596 17.66 -28.02 -12.26
N GLY A 597 17.68 -29.07 -11.44
CA GLY A 597 18.90 -29.69 -10.93
C GLY A 597 19.55 -28.93 -9.77
N VAL A 598 18.85 -27.97 -9.19
CA VAL A 598 19.32 -27.18 -8.04
C VAL A 598 19.32 -28.02 -6.75
N SER A 599 20.26 -27.77 -5.84
CA SER A 599 20.49 -28.56 -4.63
C SER A 599 20.83 -27.69 -3.40
N GLY A 600 20.82 -28.30 -2.20
CA GLY A 600 21.18 -27.65 -0.94
C GLY A 600 20.00 -27.37 -0.01
N PRO A 601 20.22 -27.12 1.30
CA PRO A 601 19.13 -26.94 2.27
C PRO A 601 18.44 -25.58 2.12
N VAL A 602 19.17 -24.62 1.55
CA VAL A 602 18.79 -23.25 1.24
C VAL A 602 19.60 -22.84 0.02
N THR A 603 19.02 -22.96 -1.18
CA THR A 603 19.59 -22.43 -2.41
C THR A 603 19.47 -20.91 -2.39
N ARG A 604 20.57 -20.18 -2.61
CA ARG A 604 20.50 -18.72 -2.79
C ARG A 604 20.31 -18.41 -4.27
N LEU A 605 19.20 -17.75 -4.59
CA LEU A 605 18.96 -17.14 -5.89
C LEU A 605 19.44 -15.70 -5.84
N ALA A 606 20.42 -15.35 -6.67
CA ALA A 606 20.73 -13.97 -7.00
C ALA A 606 19.91 -13.61 -8.25
N ILE A 607 19.11 -12.56 -8.14
CA ILE A 607 18.21 -12.10 -9.20
C ILE A 607 18.62 -10.67 -9.55
N SER A 608 18.88 -10.42 -10.83
CA SER A 608 19.27 -9.09 -11.30
C SER A 608 18.61 -8.79 -12.65
N ALA A 609 18.17 -7.57 -12.82
CA ALA A 609 17.67 -7.03 -14.08
C ALA A 609 18.12 -5.59 -14.24
N ASP A 610 18.22 -5.09 -15.47
CA ASP A 610 18.62 -3.71 -15.73
C ASP A 610 17.57 -2.73 -15.15
N ALA A 611 18.03 -1.67 -14.46
CA ALA A 611 17.19 -0.69 -13.75
C ALA A 611 16.44 -1.21 -12.49
N PHE A 612 16.84 -2.36 -11.96
CA PHE A 612 16.27 -2.94 -10.73
C PHE A 612 17.33 -3.28 -9.68
N ASP A 613 16.97 -3.08 -8.41
CA ASP A 613 17.85 -3.44 -7.30
C ASP A 613 18.01 -4.96 -7.29
N PRO A 614 19.25 -5.50 -7.23
CA PRO A 614 19.45 -6.93 -7.21
C PRO A 614 18.84 -7.51 -5.94
N ALA A 615 18.05 -8.56 -6.09
CA ALA A 615 17.46 -9.28 -4.97
C ALA A 615 18.24 -10.58 -4.73
N THR A 616 18.35 -10.96 -3.45
CA THR A 616 18.80 -12.31 -3.08
C THR A 616 17.70 -13.01 -2.32
N LEU A 617 17.30 -14.19 -2.79
CA LEU A 617 16.29 -15.01 -2.15
C LEU A 617 16.91 -16.31 -1.64
N ALA A 618 16.69 -16.60 -0.37
CA ALA A 618 17.05 -17.88 0.25
C ALA A 618 15.87 -18.84 0.09
N VAL A 619 16.03 -19.87 -0.73
CA VAL A 619 15.00 -20.85 -1.04
C VAL A 619 15.34 -22.17 -0.37
N PRO A 620 14.64 -22.55 0.72
CA PRO A 620 14.82 -23.88 1.27
C PRO A 620 14.27 -24.92 0.30
N LEU A 621 15.13 -25.87 -0.07
CA LEU A 621 14.83 -26.96 -0.99
C LEU A 621 15.22 -28.30 -0.37
N GLN A 622 14.30 -29.26 -0.44
CA GLN A 622 14.59 -30.66 -0.20
C GLN A 622 15.06 -31.34 -1.49
N PRO A 623 15.76 -32.50 -1.38
CA PRO A 623 16.07 -33.32 -2.53
C PRO A 623 14.82 -33.61 -3.35
N LEU A 624 14.91 -33.38 -4.67
CA LEU A 624 13.84 -33.67 -5.64
C LEU A 624 12.59 -32.78 -5.50
N GLU A 625 12.62 -31.73 -4.67
CA GLU A 625 11.50 -30.83 -4.47
C GLU A 625 11.25 -29.94 -5.70
N VAL A 626 9.99 -29.79 -6.08
CA VAL A 626 9.55 -28.81 -7.07
C VAL A 626 8.96 -27.62 -6.32
N ARG A 627 9.67 -26.49 -6.34
CA ARG A 627 9.32 -25.27 -5.62
C ARG A 627 8.88 -24.18 -6.59
N ASP A 628 7.63 -23.76 -6.49
CA ASP A 628 7.16 -22.51 -7.10
C ASP A 628 7.44 -21.35 -6.13
N LEU A 629 8.02 -20.26 -6.64
CA LEU A 629 8.31 -19.05 -5.89
C LEU A 629 7.27 -17.96 -6.11
N GLY A 630 6.30 -18.18 -7.00
CA GLY A 630 5.30 -17.19 -7.39
C GLY A 630 5.94 -15.97 -8.06
N GLU A 631 5.32 -14.80 -7.86
CA GLU A 631 5.86 -13.55 -8.38
C GLU A 631 6.89 -12.95 -7.41
N ILE A 632 8.10 -12.76 -7.91
CA ILE A 632 9.18 -12.08 -7.20
C ILE A 632 9.26 -10.66 -7.74
N GLY A 633 8.84 -9.71 -6.91
CA GLY A 633 8.95 -8.29 -7.22
C GLY A 633 10.40 -7.82 -7.09
N LEU A 634 10.99 -7.35 -8.18
CA LEU A 634 12.19 -6.54 -8.09
C LEU A 634 11.78 -5.10 -7.90
N LYS A 635 12.30 -4.49 -6.82
CA LYS A 635 12.21 -3.05 -6.65
C LYS A 635 12.94 -2.43 -7.84
N PRO A 636 12.31 -1.51 -8.59
CA PRO A 636 13.09 -0.62 -9.43
C PRO A 636 14.23 -0.10 -8.55
N THR A 637 15.45 -0.07 -9.07
CA THR A 637 16.46 0.81 -8.48
C THR A 637 15.83 2.17 -8.69
N ALA A 638 15.04 2.62 -7.70
CA ALA A 638 14.76 4.02 -7.55
C ALA A 638 16.14 4.58 -7.70
N LEU A 639 16.37 5.33 -8.77
CA LEU A 639 17.50 6.17 -8.79
C LEU A 639 17.32 6.94 -7.47
N ALA A 640 18.11 6.62 -6.45
CA ALA A 640 18.78 7.68 -5.74
C ALA A 640 19.46 8.40 -6.90
N PHE A 641 18.73 9.32 -7.51
CA PHE A 641 19.26 10.00 -8.64
C PHE A 641 20.44 10.71 -8.04
N TYR A 642 21.63 10.33 -8.49
CA TYR A 642 22.80 11.15 -8.33
C TYR A 642 22.56 12.37 -9.20
N PHE A 643 21.64 13.21 -8.74
CA PHE A 643 21.37 14.52 -9.28
C PHE A 643 21.96 15.55 -8.30
N PRO A 644 22.49 16.65 -8.82
CA PRO A 644 22.66 17.87 -8.04
C PRO A 644 21.33 18.32 -7.41
N ASP A 645 21.43 19.19 -6.40
CA ASP A 645 20.29 19.90 -5.79
C ASP A 645 20.75 21.34 -5.54
N LEU A 646 20.46 22.23 -6.49
CA LEU A 646 20.99 23.58 -6.62
C LEU A 646 20.09 24.59 -5.92
N VAL A 647 20.51 24.97 -4.72
CA VAL A 647 19.74 25.90 -3.89
C VAL A 647 20.45 27.24 -3.75
N LEU A 648 19.68 28.34 -3.77
CA LEU A 648 20.18 29.67 -3.42
C LEU A 648 20.40 29.74 -1.90
N VAL A 649 21.65 29.98 -1.49
CA VAL A 649 22.02 30.06 -0.06
C VAL A 649 22.04 31.49 0.44
N GLU A 650 22.57 32.42 -0.36
CA GLU A 650 22.71 33.82 0.01
C GLU A 650 22.61 34.72 -1.22
N SER A 651 22.15 35.96 -1.03
CA SER A 651 22.21 37.00 -2.06
C SER A 651 22.62 38.33 -1.42
N THR A 652 23.56 39.03 -2.04
CA THR A 652 24.07 40.31 -1.54
C THR A 652 24.08 41.36 -2.65
N LEU A 653 23.79 42.61 -2.29
CA LEU A 653 23.76 43.74 -3.24
C LEU A 653 25.10 44.50 -3.19
N SER A 654 25.68 44.79 -4.36
CA SER A 654 27.05 45.32 -4.42
C SER A 654 27.20 46.85 -4.16
N GLU A 655 26.14 47.67 -4.18
CA GLU A 655 26.09 49.11 -3.72
C GLU A 655 24.68 49.71 -4.02
N THR A 656 24.20 50.80 -3.39
CA THR A 656 22.85 51.40 -3.61
C THR A 656 22.84 52.86 -4.13
N ASP A 657 21.85 53.24 -4.95
CA ASP A 657 21.44 54.64 -5.28
C ASP A 657 19.94 54.76 -4.96
N PRO A 658 19.57 55.58 -3.97
CA PRO A 658 18.23 55.52 -3.36
C PRO A 658 17.15 56.40 -4.01
N ASP A 659 17.44 57.18 -5.07
CA ASP A 659 16.58 58.34 -5.38
C ASP A 659 15.52 58.13 -6.48
N HIS A 660 15.56 57.09 -7.32
CA HIS A 660 14.74 57.04 -8.54
C HIS A 660 13.93 55.75 -8.81
N PHE A 661 13.93 54.76 -7.90
CA PHE A 661 13.28 53.44 -8.08
C PHE A 661 13.74 52.63 -9.31
N ASP A 662 14.67 53.16 -10.10
CA ASP A 662 15.41 52.42 -11.12
C ASP A 662 16.43 51.52 -10.42
N LEU A 663 16.29 50.21 -10.61
CA LEU A 663 17.22 49.19 -10.19
C LEU A 663 18.18 48.89 -11.34
N ASP A 664 19.36 49.51 -11.33
CA ASP A 664 20.47 49.21 -12.25
C ASP A 664 21.69 48.81 -11.40
N ARG A 665 21.75 47.53 -11.01
CA ARG A 665 22.65 47.02 -9.95
C ARG A 665 23.12 45.59 -10.23
N ALA A 666 24.18 45.17 -9.55
CA ALA A 666 24.62 43.78 -9.55
C ALA A 666 24.34 43.12 -8.19
N PHE A 667 23.82 41.90 -8.23
CA PHE A 667 23.71 41.00 -7.08
C PHE A 667 24.78 39.91 -7.17
N THR A 668 25.39 39.59 -6.03
CA THR A 668 26.25 38.41 -5.89
C THR A 668 25.44 37.32 -5.17
N LEU A 669 25.24 36.20 -5.84
CA LEU A 669 24.47 35.04 -5.38
C LEU A 669 25.41 33.93 -4.94
N SER A 670 25.16 33.30 -3.79
CA SER A 670 25.84 32.05 -3.39
C SER A 670 24.92 30.87 -3.68
N ILE A 671 25.29 30.03 -4.65
CA ILE A 671 24.54 28.83 -5.04
C ILE A 671 25.26 27.61 -4.49
N ALA A 672 24.55 26.70 -3.83
CA ALA A 672 25.13 25.47 -3.29
C ALA A 672 24.47 24.24 -3.88
N ASN A 673 25.28 23.18 -4.05
CA ASN A 673 24.79 21.86 -4.42
C ASN A 673 24.63 21.00 -3.16
N ARG A 674 23.39 20.77 -2.74
CA ARG A 674 23.04 19.92 -1.58
C ARG A 674 22.70 18.47 -1.98
N GLY A 675 22.82 18.16 -3.26
CA GLY A 675 22.41 16.89 -3.84
C GLY A 675 23.44 15.80 -3.60
N THR A 676 23.25 14.65 -4.23
CA THR A 676 24.17 13.51 -4.07
C THR A 676 25.14 13.33 -5.24
N SER A 677 25.12 14.24 -6.23
CA SER A 677 26.06 14.28 -7.37
C SER A 677 26.57 15.68 -7.67
N SER A 678 27.69 15.78 -8.39
CA SER A 678 28.26 17.08 -8.82
C SER A 678 27.58 17.58 -10.09
N THR A 679 27.46 18.89 -10.29
CA THR A 679 27.11 19.41 -11.62
C THR A 679 28.29 19.23 -12.56
N THR A 680 28.02 18.84 -13.81
CA THR A 680 29.03 18.71 -14.88
C THR A 680 28.59 19.41 -16.17
N GLN A 681 27.55 20.23 -16.07
CA GLN A 681 26.88 20.92 -17.15
C GLN A 681 26.55 22.34 -16.67
N ASP A 682 26.66 23.30 -17.57
CA ASP A 682 26.39 24.71 -17.28
C ASP A 682 24.88 24.94 -17.22
N PHE A 683 24.44 25.94 -16.47
CA PHE A 683 23.02 26.30 -16.31
C PHE A 683 22.81 27.82 -16.25
N ASP A 684 21.60 28.28 -16.58
CA ASP A 684 21.21 29.69 -16.51
C ASP A 684 20.56 30.05 -15.17
N VAL A 685 20.85 31.26 -14.69
CA VAL A 685 20.15 31.88 -13.57
C VAL A 685 19.48 33.14 -14.07
N ILE A 686 18.19 33.29 -13.81
CA ILE A 686 17.43 34.50 -14.13
C ILE A 686 17.06 35.27 -12.86
N ALA A 687 17.01 36.59 -12.98
CA ALA A 687 16.42 37.50 -12.01
C ALA A 687 15.11 38.06 -12.55
N PHE A 688 14.06 38.07 -11.74
CA PHE A 688 12.75 38.59 -12.12
C PHE A 688 12.09 39.32 -10.94
N VAL A 689 11.09 40.13 -11.26
CA VAL A 689 10.20 40.73 -10.26
C VAL A 689 8.99 39.83 -10.12
N ASP A 690 8.89 39.16 -8.97
CA ASP A 690 7.73 38.36 -8.59
C ASP A 690 6.56 39.31 -8.28
N ALA A 691 5.77 39.60 -9.32
CA ALA A 691 4.73 40.63 -9.24
C ALA A 691 3.44 40.10 -8.61
N ASN A 692 3.24 38.77 -8.64
CA ASN A 692 2.05 38.10 -8.13
C ASN A 692 2.28 37.42 -6.76
N GLY A 693 3.53 37.37 -6.30
CA GLY A 693 3.93 36.83 -5.01
C GLY A 693 3.92 35.30 -4.93
N ASN A 694 3.93 34.61 -6.07
CA ASN A 694 3.84 33.15 -6.13
C ASN A 694 5.21 32.45 -6.05
N GLY A 695 6.31 33.20 -6.10
CA GLY A 695 7.67 32.65 -6.02
C GLY A 695 8.09 31.84 -7.24
N SER A 696 7.49 32.05 -8.40
CA SER A 696 7.82 31.36 -9.67
C SER A 696 7.78 32.32 -10.84
N PHE A 697 8.58 32.09 -11.89
CA PHE A 697 8.61 32.98 -13.05
C PHE A 697 7.54 32.62 -14.09
N ASP A 698 6.56 33.51 -14.26
CA ASP A 698 5.49 33.35 -15.25
C ASP A 698 5.80 34.13 -16.54
N SER A 699 6.23 33.42 -17.59
CA SER A 699 6.60 34.04 -18.87
C SER A 699 5.43 34.85 -19.46
N GLY A 700 5.62 36.16 -19.59
CA GLY A 700 4.62 37.10 -20.14
C GLY A 700 3.77 37.85 -19.09
N LEU A 701 3.85 37.47 -17.81
CA LEU A 701 3.29 38.25 -16.70
C LEU A 701 4.38 39.04 -15.98
N GLU A 702 5.57 38.45 -15.84
CA GLU A 702 6.66 39.02 -15.06
C GLU A 702 7.84 39.42 -15.95
N PRO A 703 8.47 40.57 -15.70
CA PRO A 703 9.66 40.96 -16.43
C PRO A 703 10.87 40.17 -15.93
N GLU A 704 11.57 39.48 -16.84
CA GLU A 704 12.96 39.07 -16.65
C GLU A 704 13.82 40.34 -16.65
N ILE A 705 14.55 40.58 -15.55
CA ILE A 705 15.32 41.82 -15.33
C ILE A 705 16.83 41.60 -15.33
N GLY A 706 17.28 40.34 -15.38
CA GLY A 706 18.69 39.96 -15.52
C GLY A 706 18.83 38.46 -15.77
N ARG A 707 19.93 38.06 -16.43
CA ARG A 707 20.29 36.66 -16.69
C ARG A 707 21.80 36.49 -16.70
N THR A 708 22.29 35.37 -16.18
CA THR A 708 23.70 35.01 -16.22
C THR A 708 23.87 33.49 -16.39
N ARG A 709 24.99 33.05 -16.99
CA ARG A 709 25.33 31.63 -17.17
C ARG A 709 26.35 31.20 -16.13
N VAL A 710 26.12 30.07 -15.48
CA VAL A 710 27.08 29.46 -14.55
C VAL A 710 27.82 28.33 -15.27
N ASP A 711 29.10 28.56 -15.57
CA ASP A 711 30.01 27.63 -16.26
C ASP A 711 31.08 27.15 -15.27
N GLN A 712 30.63 26.44 -14.22
CA GLN A 712 31.49 25.83 -13.20
C GLN A 712 30.86 24.56 -12.62
N ASP A 713 31.65 23.49 -12.53
CA ASP A 713 31.27 22.26 -11.83
C ASP A 713 31.16 22.51 -10.31
N LEU A 714 30.02 22.16 -9.73
CA LEU A 714 29.73 22.26 -8.30
C LEU A 714 29.76 20.86 -7.67
N PRO A 715 30.78 20.52 -6.87
CA PRO A 715 30.83 19.23 -6.19
C PRO A 715 29.74 19.11 -5.13
N VAL A 716 29.42 17.89 -4.74
CA VAL A 716 28.48 17.59 -3.64
C VAL A 716 28.86 18.34 -2.36
N GLY A 717 27.92 19.12 -1.82
CA GLY A 717 28.11 19.96 -0.64
C GLY A 717 28.95 21.22 -0.88
N GLY A 718 29.35 21.50 -2.12
CA GLY A 718 30.07 22.69 -2.54
C GLY A 718 29.15 23.88 -2.84
N SER A 719 29.73 25.07 -2.92
CA SER A 719 29.05 26.31 -3.31
C SER A 719 29.91 27.17 -4.21
N THR A 720 29.28 28.05 -4.99
CA THR A 720 29.94 29.03 -5.86
C THR A 720 29.24 30.38 -5.77
N GLU A 721 29.99 31.45 -6.03
CA GLU A 721 29.49 32.83 -6.10
C GLU A 721 29.26 33.24 -7.56
N VAL A 722 28.09 33.82 -7.84
CA VAL A 722 27.66 34.21 -9.18
C VAL A 722 27.17 35.65 -9.16
N ASP A 723 27.78 36.51 -9.97
CA ASP A 723 27.33 37.88 -10.16
C ASP A 723 26.27 37.95 -11.27
N ILE A 724 25.14 38.58 -10.97
CA ILE A 724 24.05 38.86 -11.92
C ILE A 724 23.76 40.37 -11.94
N ALA A 725 23.94 40.97 -13.13
CA ALA A 725 23.54 42.36 -13.37
C ALA A 725 22.03 42.42 -13.67
N VAL A 726 21.32 43.33 -13.01
CA VAL A 726 19.88 43.53 -13.15
C VAL A 726 19.57 44.98 -13.52
N ALA A 727 18.59 45.16 -14.41
CA ALA A 727 18.12 46.46 -14.86
C ALA A 727 16.57 46.47 -14.91
N ALA A 728 15.91 47.22 -14.02
CA ALA A 728 14.45 47.27 -13.91
C ALA A 728 13.95 48.60 -13.33
N GLN A 729 12.66 48.89 -13.52
CA GLN A 729 11.96 49.90 -12.72
C GLN A 729 11.12 49.18 -11.66
N LEU A 730 11.40 49.43 -10.38
CA LEU A 730 10.70 48.78 -9.28
C LEU A 730 9.36 49.46 -8.97
N THR A 731 8.40 48.68 -8.48
CA THR A 731 7.06 49.16 -8.09
C THR A 731 7.06 50.00 -6.82
N PHE A 732 8.04 49.77 -5.93
CA PHE A 732 8.31 50.58 -4.74
C PHE A 732 9.79 50.45 -4.35
N ARG A 733 10.23 51.35 -3.46
CA ARG A 733 11.61 51.36 -2.94
C ARG A 733 11.95 50.02 -2.28
N ASP A 734 13.06 49.42 -2.68
CA ASP A 734 13.57 48.14 -2.16
C ASP A 734 12.62 46.95 -2.39
N ALA A 735 11.81 46.97 -3.46
CA ALA A 735 10.99 45.83 -3.86
C ALA A 735 11.87 44.58 -4.07
N PRO A 736 11.47 43.41 -3.53
CA PRO A 736 12.27 42.21 -3.59
C PRO A 736 12.43 41.71 -5.02
N VAL A 737 13.66 41.38 -5.38
CA VAL A 737 14.01 40.64 -6.60
C VAL A 737 14.03 39.14 -6.28
N ALA A 738 13.46 38.33 -7.15
CA ALA A 738 13.52 36.87 -7.12
C ALA A 738 14.58 36.37 -8.11
N PHE A 739 15.19 35.23 -7.80
CA PHE A 739 16.20 34.56 -8.60
C PHE A 739 15.80 33.11 -8.79
N TRP A 740 15.77 32.63 -10.03
CA TRP A 740 15.50 31.22 -10.37
C TRP A 740 16.76 30.59 -10.95
N ILE A 741 17.25 29.57 -10.25
CA ILE A 741 18.41 28.76 -10.61
C ILE A 741 17.99 27.65 -11.57
N ASP A 742 18.84 27.37 -12.56
CA ASP A 742 18.55 26.45 -13.67
C ASP A 742 17.21 26.73 -14.35
N ALA A 743 17.00 27.99 -14.74
CA ALA A 743 15.71 28.47 -15.23
C ALA A 743 15.24 27.81 -16.54
N ASP A 744 16.15 27.18 -17.28
CA ASP A 744 15.86 26.43 -18.51
C ASP A 744 15.77 24.90 -18.27
N ASN A 745 15.86 24.47 -17.00
CA ASN A 745 15.77 23.09 -16.53
C ASN A 745 16.80 22.17 -17.23
N GLU A 746 18.01 22.67 -17.45
CA GLU A 746 19.08 22.00 -18.18
C GLU A 746 19.80 20.93 -17.35
N ILE A 747 19.75 21.04 -16.02
CA ILE A 747 20.30 20.11 -15.07
C ILE A 747 19.14 19.39 -14.37
N PRO A 748 18.99 18.07 -14.57
CA PRO A 748 18.03 17.30 -13.78
C PRO A 748 18.45 17.28 -12.30
N GLU A 749 17.55 17.71 -11.42
CA GLU A 749 17.81 17.92 -9.99
C GLU A 749 17.09 16.91 -9.09
N GLN A 750 17.51 16.80 -7.82
CA GLN A 750 16.80 15.95 -6.84
C GLN A 750 15.45 16.54 -6.41
N ASP A 751 15.39 17.85 -6.29
CA ASP A 751 14.23 18.62 -5.87
C ASP A 751 14.12 19.90 -6.70
N GLU A 752 13.45 19.78 -7.85
CA GLU A 752 13.22 20.88 -8.80
C GLU A 752 12.39 22.03 -8.20
N ASP A 753 11.74 21.82 -7.05
CA ASP A 753 10.84 22.79 -6.44
C ASP A 753 11.57 23.81 -5.54
N ASN A 754 12.89 23.67 -5.33
CA ASN A 754 13.67 24.48 -4.38
C ASN A 754 14.67 25.48 -5.01
N ASN A 755 14.61 25.65 -6.33
CA ASN A 755 15.56 26.45 -7.12
C ASN A 755 15.29 27.96 -7.14
N VAL A 756 14.21 28.44 -6.51
CA VAL A 756 13.84 29.86 -6.49
C VAL A 756 14.12 30.49 -5.12
N GLY A 757 14.84 31.61 -5.11
CA GLY A 757 15.15 32.39 -3.92
C GLY A 757 14.99 33.89 -4.15
N THR A 758 15.24 34.71 -3.11
CA THR A 758 14.99 36.16 -3.16
C THR A 758 16.09 36.99 -2.50
N SER A 759 16.26 38.24 -2.97
CA SER A 759 17.11 39.29 -2.38
C SER A 759 16.85 39.62 -0.90
N LEU A 760 15.78 39.08 -0.28
CA LEU A 760 15.50 39.20 1.15
C LEU A 760 16.12 38.09 2.02
N LEU A 761 16.83 37.12 1.42
CA LEU A 761 17.55 36.06 2.13
C LEU A 761 18.53 36.69 3.14
N GLY A 762 18.25 36.53 4.44
CA GLY A 762 19.07 37.05 5.54
C GLY A 762 18.60 38.36 6.19
N CYS A 763 17.68 39.09 5.57
CA CYS A 763 17.11 40.35 6.12
C CYS A 763 15.64 40.19 6.56
N ARG A 764 15.29 39.04 7.15
CA ARG A 764 14.00 38.89 7.84
C ARG A 764 14.09 39.52 9.23
N VAL A 765 13.87 40.83 9.30
CA VAL A 765 13.48 41.44 10.57
C VAL A 765 12.04 41.05 10.82
N THR A 766 11.82 40.03 11.64
CA THR A 766 10.52 39.83 12.29
C THR A 766 10.45 40.88 13.39
N PRO A 767 9.66 41.96 13.25
CA PRO A 767 9.53 42.93 14.34
C PRO A 767 9.02 42.18 15.57
N SER A 768 9.78 42.24 16.66
CA SER A 768 9.34 41.71 17.94
C SER A 768 8.21 42.59 18.45
N PHE A 769 6.98 42.13 18.25
CA PHE A 769 5.77 42.64 18.91
C PHE A 769 5.51 44.14 18.67
N VAL A 770 4.70 44.45 17.66
CA VAL A 770 3.83 45.63 17.75
C VAL A 770 2.60 45.15 18.53
N GLY A 771 2.26 45.86 19.60
CA GLY A 771 1.15 45.51 20.48
C GLY A 771 -0.18 45.44 19.73
N ASN A 772 -1.23 45.04 20.47
CA ASN A 772 -2.59 44.79 20.00
C ASN A 772 -3.22 46.02 19.31
N ASP A 773 -2.83 46.34 18.09
CA ASP A 773 -3.43 47.38 17.28
C ASP A 773 -4.57 46.73 16.47
N SER A 774 -5.74 46.68 17.08
CA SER A 774 -6.94 46.86 16.28
C SER A 774 -6.77 48.16 15.51
N VAL A 775 -6.69 48.10 14.19
CA VAL A 775 -6.83 49.30 13.36
C VAL A 775 -8.25 49.82 13.63
N GLU A 776 -8.36 50.77 14.56
CA GLU A 776 -9.60 51.46 14.85
C GLU A 776 -9.75 52.61 13.84
N GLU A 777 -10.89 52.68 13.17
CA GLU A 777 -11.24 53.81 12.31
C GLU A 777 -11.39 55.05 13.20
N PHE A 778 -10.31 55.82 13.35
CA PHE A 778 -10.29 57.02 14.19
C PHE A 778 -11.14 58.16 13.59
N TRP A 779 -11.21 58.24 12.26
CA TRP A 779 -11.99 59.25 11.56
C TRP A 779 -12.39 58.81 10.16
N ARG A 780 -13.61 59.18 9.74
CA ARG A 780 -14.14 58.93 8.40
C ARG A 780 -14.83 60.19 7.84
N TRP A 781 -14.49 60.55 6.60
CA TRP A 781 -15.16 61.62 5.87
C TRP A 781 -16.41 61.08 5.17
N ASP A 782 -17.59 61.39 5.71
CA ASP A 782 -18.88 60.98 5.12
C ASP A 782 -19.41 61.95 4.04
N GLY A 783 -18.63 62.95 3.66
CA GLY A 783 -19.00 63.95 2.66
C GLY A 783 -19.71 65.18 3.24
N LEU A 784 -19.65 66.30 2.50
CA LEU A 784 -20.39 67.52 2.83
C LEU A 784 -21.68 67.57 2.00
N SER A 785 -22.83 67.55 2.67
CA SER A 785 -24.15 67.68 2.03
C SER A 785 -24.41 69.08 1.46
N SER A 786 -23.72 70.10 1.98
CA SER A 786 -23.83 71.50 1.58
C SER A 786 -23.00 71.86 0.35
N ASN A 787 -21.99 71.07 -0.01
CA ASN A 787 -21.19 71.26 -1.22
C ASN A 787 -20.73 69.91 -1.80
N PRO A 788 -21.60 69.23 -2.58
CA PRO A 788 -21.35 67.87 -3.05
C PRO A 788 -20.14 67.74 -3.98
N GLN A 789 -19.70 68.83 -4.62
CA GLN A 789 -18.56 68.80 -5.54
C GLN A 789 -17.22 68.54 -4.83
N ILE A 790 -17.14 68.83 -3.52
CA ILE A 790 -15.95 68.50 -2.71
C ILE A 790 -15.87 67.00 -2.41
N ASN A 791 -16.94 66.21 -2.59
CA ASN A 791 -16.91 64.77 -2.34
C ASN A 791 -16.24 63.97 -3.48
N SER A 792 -15.83 64.64 -4.56
CA SER A 792 -15.05 64.07 -5.66
C SER A 792 -13.59 64.50 -5.56
N LEU A 793 -12.88 63.99 -4.56
CA LEU A 793 -11.45 64.27 -4.38
C LEU A 793 -10.62 63.25 -5.17
N ASN A 794 -9.68 63.73 -5.98
CA ASN A 794 -8.70 62.89 -6.71
C ASN A 794 -7.45 62.57 -5.88
N ALA A 795 -7.39 63.00 -4.63
CA ALA A 795 -6.33 62.72 -3.68
C ALA A 795 -6.89 62.75 -2.25
N THR A 796 -6.31 61.96 -1.36
CA THR A 796 -6.70 61.90 0.05
C THR A 796 -6.55 63.29 0.69
N PRO A 797 -7.58 63.86 1.33
CA PRO A 797 -7.46 65.15 1.99
C PRO A 797 -6.49 65.04 3.18
N SER A 798 -5.65 66.06 3.37
CA SER A 798 -4.82 66.17 4.58
C SER A 798 -5.73 66.47 5.77
N VAL A 799 -5.68 65.60 6.78
CA VAL A 799 -6.38 65.77 8.06
C VAL A 799 -5.34 66.18 9.09
N VAL A 800 -5.66 67.21 9.88
CA VAL A 800 -4.82 67.69 10.99
C VAL A 800 -5.68 67.75 12.24
N GLU A 801 -5.12 67.28 13.35
CA GLU A 801 -5.78 67.31 14.64
C GLU A 801 -5.71 68.75 15.19
N LEU A 802 -6.85 69.32 15.60
CA LEU A 802 -6.94 70.72 16.08
C LEU A 802 -7.19 70.83 17.59
N THR A 803 -7.43 69.69 18.24
CA THR A 803 -7.72 69.58 19.66
C THR A 803 -7.05 68.33 20.20
N ASP A 804 -6.41 68.44 21.37
CA ASP A 804 -5.83 67.28 22.05
C ASP A 804 -6.95 66.43 22.66
N GLU A 805 -7.33 65.36 21.95
CA GLU A 805 -8.34 64.41 22.39
C GLU A 805 -7.77 63.33 23.32
N SER A 806 -6.45 63.20 23.37
CA SER A 806 -5.73 62.24 24.24
C SER A 806 -5.58 62.74 25.68
N GLY A 807 -5.68 64.06 25.89
CA GLY A 807 -5.58 64.72 27.19
C GLY A 807 -4.15 64.89 27.70
N ASP A 808 -3.13 64.67 26.86
CA ASP A 808 -1.71 64.79 27.19
C ASP A 808 -1.17 66.24 27.11
N ARG A 809 -2.02 67.17 26.67
CA ARG A 809 -1.81 68.61 26.43
C ARG A 809 -0.88 68.94 25.27
N VAL A 810 -0.74 68.04 24.30
CA VAL A 810 0.01 68.24 23.06
C VAL A 810 -0.92 67.95 21.88
N ILE A 811 -1.03 68.89 20.94
CA ILE A 811 -1.69 68.61 19.66
C ILE A 811 -0.61 67.98 18.78
N ASN A 812 -0.72 66.68 18.50
CA ASN A 812 0.27 65.95 17.72
C ASN A 812 0.01 66.23 16.23
N GLU A 813 1.02 66.75 15.54
CA GLU A 813 0.94 67.21 14.13
C GLU A 813 0.91 66.07 13.10
#